data_AF-A0A4Q6ATE5-F1
#
_entry.id   AF-A0A4Q6ATE5-F1
#
_cell.length_a   1.000
_cell.length_b   1.000
_cell.length_c   1.000
_cell.angle_alpha   90.00
_cell.angle_beta   90.00
_cell.angle_gamma   90.00
#
_symmetry.space_group_name_H-M   'P 1'
#
loop_
_entity.id
_entity.type
_entity.pdbx_description
1 polymer ?
#
loop_
_entity_poly.entity_id
_entity_poly.type
_entity_poly.pdbx_seq_one_letter_code
_entity_poly.pdbx_strand_id
1 'polypeptide(L)'
;MRFALLPQLEADFLATGNRGEFTFRKISVPVKGENLTLDGMFCTPVKRSGYFFTSEHAKERIVLHFTAGHIRSDMGALTRNNFHVSTPFVISRNGTVYQLYSSRFWSGNIGKGIGNTGNAEDKKTIGIEISNYGYLTEKDGNLETIYSRAKDDQGRVAPVDVYCSLAEKDAYQKISSPFRGHSFYATFTNEQYESLIVLLRYLTAQYHIPRQFMPEPKRFLPTNDVITFKGIVSHVNYRDSGKWDIGPSFDWNRVIRGVQAASFQPSVSRGVVDVRGDQPPIRSEDELEALQPKSRSLTVEEVALEEDIDSTAVLEGTKKKGLYALIVGINHYDRSIALEGGVAFGQLSGCVGDAEKIKAFLESQEGYALHIKTLFDKEATKEAVVKGFEKHLAQAGEGDIVLFYYSGHGTQEWADKEVWKAESDGRLECLACYYERGEEENFLLADKELRYLLQPLSASGAHVVAMFDCCHSGDNTRNGTFARTAFDNAVEKRIPWSFKQRPWEHFVFSKKLSRDEVKKQGEAKALPEGLHVQFSACESDESAMEVGGEGVFTKALMETLMAADGEVTYQALRSRVRQYLRNLYEQKPRIYVVNGEEALLYSLFLNRGVGKDSAAFADVLYNNETGWQLSLGAIHGLGEDTKKIRVLDVEAGNTEYSAKVGEIKTDYTLLDLPQSAKLDEAKVYKGYVENLLAGSIRIKVENADGLPKTQKALMDALTEKGNEVIKLDEKEPRYTVHNNAGQFYITEQGNDFRPLAMQVKASKQSVAFVVECLKRIAQWEHLKGLANSGANNLAGDEIEVKITAIENGKRTPVSLKDGAVEIDYRKVGERWQAELEIELTNKTETPLYCAALYLTYNFSSLNKLIPGAVKYLEPGTSVKLEYKGKTAIPFQQRKEVQVYDQGR
;
A
#
# COMPACT_ATOMS: atom_id res chain seq x y z
N MET A 1 11.81 11.07 39.03
CA MET A 1 12.79 10.01 39.27
C MET A 1 13.79 10.45 40.32
N ARG A 2 14.12 9.63 41.33
CA ARG A 2 15.19 9.91 42.30
C ARG A 2 16.34 8.91 42.17
N PHE A 3 17.59 9.37 42.27
CA PHE A 3 18.79 8.52 42.21
C PHE A 3 18.71 7.31 43.16
N ALA A 4 18.33 7.55 44.41
CA ALA A 4 18.22 6.52 45.45
C ALA A 4 17.19 5.41 45.14
N LEU A 5 16.26 5.62 44.21
CA LEU A 5 15.24 4.63 43.85
C LEU A 5 15.66 3.72 42.69
N LEU A 6 16.76 4.06 41.98
CA LEU A 6 17.21 3.29 40.82
C LEU A 6 17.52 1.81 41.15
N PRO A 7 18.22 1.48 42.26
CA PRO A 7 18.51 0.08 42.59
C PRO A 7 17.24 -0.76 42.81
N GLN A 8 16.25 -0.21 43.53
CA GLN A 8 14.98 -0.90 43.76
C GLN A 8 14.21 -1.09 42.45
N LEU A 9 14.21 -0.08 41.59
CA LEU A 9 13.51 -0.16 40.30
C LEU A 9 14.10 -1.25 39.40
N GLU A 10 15.42 -1.40 39.37
CA GLU A 10 16.09 -2.47 38.62
C GLU A 10 15.78 -3.86 39.21
N ALA A 11 15.78 -3.99 40.54
CA ALA A 11 15.39 -5.22 41.22
C ALA A 11 13.94 -5.60 40.89
N ASP A 12 13.01 -4.63 40.94
CA ASP A 12 11.59 -4.83 40.61
C ASP A 12 11.39 -5.21 39.13
N PHE A 13 12.14 -4.58 38.22
CA PHE A 13 12.06 -4.88 36.79
C PHE A 13 12.48 -6.32 36.52
N LEU A 14 13.59 -6.76 37.10
CA LEU A 14 14.11 -8.11 36.93
C LEU A 14 13.22 -9.16 37.60
N ALA A 15 12.63 -8.85 38.76
CA ALA A 15 11.75 -9.77 39.48
C ALA A 15 10.38 -9.94 38.81
N THR A 16 9.84 -8.87 38.19
CA THR A 16 8.46 -8.86 37.69
C THR A 16 8.33 -8.83 36.17
N GLY A 17 9.42 -8.61 35.43
CA GLY A 17 9.37 -8.37 33.98
C GLY A 17 8.50 -7.17 33.62
N ASN A 18 8.45 -6.15 34.49
CA ASN A 18 7.48 -5.05 34.42
C ASN A 18 6.03 -5.56 34.33
N ARG A 19 5.58 -6.28 35.35
CA ARG A 19 4.23 -6.90 35.39
C ARG A 19 3.97 -7.89 34.25
N GLY A 20 4.99 -8.68 33.89
CA GLY A 20 4.91 -9.70 32.85
C GLY A 20 4.93 -9.16 31.42
N GLU A 21 5.31 -7.90 31.22
CA GLU A 21 5.55 -7.36 29.86
C GLU A 21 6.78 -7.97 29.19
N PHE A 22 7.76 -8.42 29.98
CA PHE A 22 9.01 -9.01 29.51
C PHE A 22 9.26 -10.37 30.15
N THR A 23 9.81 -11.29 29.37
CA THR A 23 10.38 -12.55 29.83
C THR A 23 11.89 -12.50 29.78
N PHE A 24 12.54 -13.26 30.66
CA PHE A 24 13.98 -13.32 30.76
C PHE A 24 14.47 -14.76 30.62
N ARG A 25 15.57 -14.94 29.88
CA ARG A 25 16.35 -16.18 29.88
C ARG A 25 17.83 -15.86 30.05
N LYS A 26 18.53 -16.62 30.89
CA LYS A 26 19.96 -16.37 31.16
C LYS A 26 20.80 -16.56 29.89
N ILE A 27 21.73 -15.64 29.66
CA ILE A 27 22.79 -15.71 28.65
C ILE A 27 24.12 -15.99 29.38
N SER A 28 24.92 -16.89 28.84
CA SER A 28 26.27 -17.19 29.35
C SER A 28 27.16 -17.70 28.21
N VAL A 29 27.67 -16.75 27.41
CA VAL A 29 28.36 -17.01 26.13
C VAL A 29 29.87 -16.81 26.30
N PRO A 30 30.73 -17.79 26.00
CA PRO A 30 32.18 -17.62 26.09
C PRO A 30 32.69 -16.62 25.05
N VAL A 31 33.64 -15.77 25.45
CA VAL A 31 34.31 -14.82 24.55
C VAL A 31 35.38 -15.56 23.75
N LYS A 32 35.24 -15.56 22.42
CA LYS A 32 36.18 -16.25 21.52
C LYS A 32 37.62 -15.80 21.77
N GLY A 33 38.50 -16.76 22.04
CA GLY A 33 39.93 -16.51 22.26
C GLY A 33 40.29 -15.92 23.62
N GLU A 34 39.34 -15.82 24.56
CA GLU A 34 39.59 -15.27 25.90
C GLU A 34 39.03 -16.15 27.00
N ASN A 35 39.65 -16.09 28.19
CA ASN A 35 39.09 -16.70 29.41
C ASN A 35 38.04 -15.77 30.03
N LEU A 36 37.00 -15.44 29.27
CA LEU A 36 35.90 -14.55 29.65
C LEU A 36 34.57 -15.13 29.18
N THR A 37 33.51 -14.79 29.92
CA THR A 37 32.14 -15.13 29.57
C THR A 37 31.29 -13.86 29.59
N LEU A 38 30.50 -13.65 28.53
CA LEU A 38 29.42 -12.67 28.52
C LEU A 38 28.20 -13.28 29.21
N ASP A 39 27.99 -12.87 30.46
CA ASP A 39 26.77 -13.19 31.21
C ASP A 39 25.75 -12.04 31.12
N GLY A 40 24.47 -12.41 30.97
CA GLY A 40 23.38 -11.46 30.82
C GLY A 40 21.99 -12.11 30.82
N MET A 41 21.00 -11.36 30.35
CA MET A 41 19.61 -11.80 30.20
C MET A 41 19.13 -11.54 28.78
N PHE A 42 18.65 -12.57 28.10
CA PHE A 42 17.85 -12.41 26.90
C PHE A 42 16.47 -11.93 27.33
N CYS A 43 16.12 -10.70 26.94
CA CYS A 43 14.91 -10.01 27.35
C CYS A 43 13.95 -9.94 26.17
N THR A 44 12.84 -10.66 26.23
CA THR A 44 11.85 -10.70 25.15
C THR A 44 10.55 -10.03 25.61
N PRO A 45 10.06 -9.00 24.91
CA PRO A 45 8.74 -8.45 25.19
C PRO A 45 7.64 -9.45 24.79
N VAL A 46 6.63 -9.63 25.64
CA VAL A 46 5.56 -10.62 25.43
C VAL A 46 4.59 -10.21 24.32
N LYS A 47 4.29 -8.91 24.20
CA LYS A 47 3.28 -8.36 23.28
C LYS A 47 3.87 -7.37 22.27
N ARG A 48 5.20 -7.38 22.09
CA ARG A 48 5.87 -6.43 21.21
C ARG A 48 6.79 -7.07 20.19
N SER A 49 6.84 -6.51 18.98
CA SER A 49 7.63 -7.00 17.85
C SER A 49 7.94 -5.87 16.87
N GLY A 50 8.80 -6.14 15.87
CA GLY A 50 9.12 -5.16 14.82
C GLY A 50 9.95 -3.96 15.30
N TYR A 51 10.70 -4.10 16.40
CA TYR A 51 11.63 -3.05 16.87
C TYR A 51 13.06 -3.22 16.31
N PHE A 52 13.30 -4.26 15.52
CA PHE A 52 14.56 -4.55 14.80
C PHE A 52 14.27 -5.36 13.54
N PHE A 53 15.22 -5.37 12.60
CA PHE A 53 15.19 -6.12 11.34
C PHE A 53 16.07 -7.36 11.41
N THR A 54 15.57 -8.52 10.96
CA THR A 54 16.30 -9.80 11.00
C THR A 54 17.28 -10.03 9.85
N SER A 55 17.38 -9.13 8.87
CA SER A 55 18.39 -9.27 7.81
C SER A 55 19.80 -9.09 8.40
N GLU A 56 20.75 -9.95 8.02
CA GLU A 56 22.14 -9.84 8.46
C GLU A 56 22.95 -8.90 7.58
N HIS A 57 23.88 -8.16 8.21
CA HIS A 57 24.80 -7.27 7.52
C HIS A 57 26.17 -7.34 8.19
N ALA A 58 27.24 -7.19 7.40
CA ALA A 58 28.60 -7.14 7.93
C ALA A 58 28.74 -5.98 8.92
N LYS A 59 29.24 -6.28 10.11
CA LYS A 59 29.40 -5.30 11.19
C LYS A 59 30.81 -4.74 11.17
N GLU A 60 30.91 -3.42 11.06
CA GLU A 60 32.20 -2.71 11.00
C GLU A 60 32.47 -1.88 12.25
N ARG A 61 31.39 -1.49 12.96
CA ARG A 61 31.45 -0.54 14.06
C ARG A 61 30.53 -0.93 15.21
N ILE A 62 30.91 -0.54 16.42
CA ILE A 62 30.04 -0.58 17.61
C ILE A 62 29.77 0.86 18.02
N VAL A 63 28.48 1.21 18.21
CA VAL A 63 28.06 2.57 18.57
C VAL A 63 27.59 2.57 20.02
N LEU A 64 28.24 3.38 20.84
CA LEU A 64 27.87 3.58 22.24
C LEU A 64 26.84 4.70 22.37
N HIS A 65 25.78 4.39 23.12
CA HIS A 65 24.65 5.26 23.44
C HIS A 65 24.39 5.29 24.94
N PHE A 66 23.65 6.30 25.41
CA PHE A 66 22.93 6.20 26.67
C PHE A 66 21.44 6.50 26.49
N THR A 67 20.60 5.91 27.33
CA THR A 67 19.15 5.87 27.11
C THR A 67 18.42 7.15 27.49
N ALA A 68 19.08 8.02 28.26
CA ALA A 68 18.49 9.18 28.92
C ALA A 68 17.32 8.77 29.83
N GLY A 69 17.44 7.65 30.52
CA GLY A 69 16.36 7.06 31.30
C GLY A 69 16.83 6.03 32.33
N HIS A 70 15.96 5.07 32.59
CA HIS A 70 16.18 3.95 33.50
C HIS A 70 15.59 2.66 32.90
N ILE A 71 16.07 1.49 33.36
CA ILE A 71 15.83 0.22 32.66
C ILE A 71 14.37 -0.03 32.23
N ARG A 72 13.36 0.34 33.04
CA ARG A 72 11.95 0.18 32.69
C ARG A 72 11.51 1.08 31.52
N SER A 73 11.86 2.37 31.55
CA SER A 73 11.56 3.28 30.43
C SER A 73 12.35 2.90 29.19
N ASP A 74 13.60 2.49 29.37
CA ASP A 74 14.54 2.14 28.29
C ASP A 74 14.01 0.95 27.50
N MET A 75 13.63 -0.11 28.21
CA MET A 75 13.02 -1.31 27.63
C MET A 75 11.70 -0.98 26.93
N GLY A 76 10.87 -0.12 27.52
CA GLY A 76 9.64 0.36 26.91
C GLY A 76 9.87 1.09 25.59
N ALA A 77 10.87 1.97 25.52
CA ALA A 77 11.20 2.77 24.34
C ALA A 77 11.85 1.94 23.23
N LEU A 78 12.81 1.08 23.57
CA LEU A 78 13.59 0.29 22.62
C LEU A 78 12.84 -0.94 22.08
N THR A 79 11.70 -1.29 22.66
CA THR A 79 10.88 -2.43 22.21
C THR A 79 9.50 -2.02 21.67
N ARG A 80 9.32 -0.75 21.29
CA ARG A 80 8.05 -0.26 20.74
C ARG A 80 7.65 -1.00 19.46
N ASN A 81 6.37 -1.33 19.34
CA ASN A 81 5.84 -2.05 18.18
C ASN A 81 6.14 -1.33 16.86
N ASN A 82 6.75 -2.06 15.94
CA ASN A 82 7.07 -1.62 14.58
C ASN A 82 7.92 -0.34 14.52
N PHE A 83 8.60 0.01 15.61
CA PHE A 83 9.32 1.28 15.70
C PHE A 83 10.66 1.25 14.96
N HIS A 84 11.26 0.06 14.78
CA HIS A 84 12.53 -0.16 14.07
C HIS A 84 13.67 0.80 14.47
N VAL A 85 13.61 1.28 15.71
CA VAL A 85 14.63 2.10 16.36
C VAL A 85 14.94 1.46 17.71
N SER A 86 16.07 0.77 17.79
CA SER A 86 16.45 -0.08 18.93
C SER A 86 17.94 -0.39 18.94
N THR A 87 18.41 -1.03 20.00
CA THR A 87 19.76 -1.60 20.11
C THR A 87 19.70 -3.04 20.58
N PRO A 88 20.62 -3.91 20.13
CA PRO A 88 20.62 -5.31 20.56
C PRO A 88 20.96 -5.46 22.05
N PHE A 89 21.67 -4.50 22.65
CA PHE A 89 22.09 -4.57 24.06
C PHE A 89 21.71 -3.32 24.86
N VAL A 90 21.29 -3.55 26.10
CA VAL A 90 21.07 -2.53 27.14
C VAL A 90 21.82 -2.93 28.41
N ILE A 91 22.60 -2.04 29.01
CA ILE A 91 23.33 -2.29 30.27
C ILE A 91 22.70 -1.48 31.41
N SER A 92 22.07 -2.16 32.37
CA SER A 92 21.52 -1.52 33.58
C SER A 92 22.63 -1.08 34.56
N ARG A 93 22.28 -0.28 35.57
CA ARG A 93 23.24 0.24 36.56
C ARG A 93 23.88 -0.83 37.41
N ASN A 94 23.18 -1.91 37.73
CA ASN A 94 23.79 -3.07 38.40
C ASN A 94 24.71 -3.91 37.48
N GLY A 95 24.91 -3.49 36.22
CA GLY A 95 25.77 -4.16 35.24
C GLY A 95 25.14 -5.34 34.52
N THR A 96 23.85 -5.61 34.69
CA THR A 96 23.16 -6.65 33.91
C THR A 96 23.13 -6.24 32.44
N VAL A 97 23.67 -7.11 31.58
CA VAL A 97 23.56 -6.96 30.13
C VAL A 97 22.26 -7.61 29.70
N TYR A 98 21.32 -6.82 29.21
CA TYR A 98 20.11 -7.32 28.57
C TYR A 98 20.31 -7.35 27.06
N GLN A 99 20.10 -8.49 26.44
CA GLN A 99 20.07 -8.64 24.99
C GLN A 99 18.63 -8.65 24.52
N LEU A 100 18.24 -7.71 23.66
CA LEU A 100 16.88 -7.55 23.15
C LEU A 100 16.65 -8.36 21.86
N TYR A 101 17.70 -8.49 21.06
CA TYR A 101 17.70 -9.27 19.82
C TYR A 101 19.12 -9.69 19.42
N SER A 102 19.26 -10.53 18.39
CA SER A 102 20.58 -11.03 17.97
C SER A 102 21.45 -9.88 17.46
N SER A 103 22.71 -9.83 17.85
CA SER A 103 23.61 -8.77 17.36
C SER A 103 23.99 -8.88 15.88
N ARG A 104 23.60 -9.99 15.22
CA ARG A 104 23.73 -10.22 13.76
C ARG A 104 22.78 -9.33 12.97
N PHE A 105 21.63 -9.06 13.58
CA PHE A 105 20.53 -8.25 13.05
C PHE A 105 20.81 -6.76 13.24
N TRP A 106 19.89 -5.89 12.80
CA TRP A 106 20.08 -4.44 12.89
C TRP A 106 18.78 -3.70 13.17
N SER A 107 18.91 -2.49 13.70
CA SER A 107 17.81 -1.55 13.90
C SER A 107 18.36 -0.13 13.80
N GLY A 108 17.50 0.86 13.57
CA GLY A 108 17.90 2.26 13.59
C GLY A 108 18.43 2.64 14.98
N ASN A 109 19.73 2.89 15.11
CA ASN A 109 20.36 3.29 16.37
C ASN A 109 21.06 4.64 16.24
N ILE A 110 21.44 5.05 15.03
CA ILE A 110 22.12 6.31 14.74
C ILE A 110 21.10 7.41 14.38
N GLY A 111 20.04 7.05 13.64
CA GLY A 111 19.12 8.03 13.04
C GLY A 111 19.81 8.93 12.00
N LYS A 112 19.09 9.94 11.49
CA LYS A 112 19.62 10.85 10.46
C LYS A 112 20.89 11.55 10.97
N GLY A 113 22.01 11.35 10.31
CA GLY A 113 23.31 11.90 10.73
C GLY A 113 24.33 11.82 9.59
N ILE A 114 25.57 12.17 9.88
CA ILE A 114 26.68 12.07 8.92
C ILE A 114 26.70 10.69 8.28
N GLY A 115 26.63 10.63 6.95
CA GLY A 115 26.63 9.41 6.14
C GLY A 115 25.49 8.42 6.37
N ASN A 116 24.53 8.73 7.25
CA ASN A 116 23.37 7.88 7.53
C ASN A 116 22.07 8.54 7.03
N THR A 117 21.93 8.60 5.71
CA THR A 117 20.70 9.03 5.01
C THR A 117 19.83 7.80 4.76
N GLY A 118 18.86 7.56 5.65
CA GLY A 118 18.14 6.29 5.74
C GLY A 118 18.71 5.47 6.90
N ASN A 119 19.25 4.28 6.61
CA ASN A 119 19.78 3.36 7.62
C ASN A 119 21.07 2.62 7.18
N ALA A 120 21.82 3.19 6.22
CA ALA A 120 22.99 2.52 5.63
C ALA A 120 24.09 2.24 6.66
N GLU A 121 24.28 3.15 7.62
CA GLU A 121 25.28 3.00 8.68
C GLU A 121 24.73 2.21 9.87
N ASP A 122 23.41 2.24 10.10
CA ASP A 122 22.75 1.38 11.10
C ASP A 122 22.97 -0.12 10.81
N LYS A 123 22.90 -0.52 9.53
CA LYS A 123 23.16 -1.90 9.08
C LYS A 123 24.56 -2.39 9.44
N LYS A 124 25.56 -1.51 9.31
CA LYS A 124 26.99 -1.80 9.55
C LYS A 124 27.38 -1.71 11.03
N THR A 125 26.45 -1.36 11.91
CA THR A 125 26.74 -1.07 13.31
C THR A 125 26.01 -2.01 14.27
N ILE A 126 26.57 -2.12 15.47
CA ILE A 126 25.95 -2.75 16.63
C ILE A 126 25.79 -1.66 17.70
N GLY A 127 24.56 -1.32 18.04
CA GLY A 127 24.27 -0.35 19.10
C GLY A 127 24.37 -0.96 20.50
N ILE A 128 24.89 -0.21 21.45
CA ILE A 128 24.82 -0.55 22.89
C ILE A 128 24.26 0.64 23.63
N GLU A 129 23.17 0.42 24.35
CA GLU A 129 22.55 1.42 25.23
C GLU A 129 23.01 1.21 26.68
N ILE A 130 23.49 2.26 27.32
CA ILE A 130 23.87 2.21 28.74
C ILE A 130 22.83 3.01 29.52
N SER A 131 22.10 2.35 30.43
CA SER A 131 21.02 2.96 31.19
C SER A 131 21.55 4.08 32.08
N ASN A 132 21.24 5.33 31.72
CA ASN A 132 21.72 6.53 32.39
C ASN A 132 20.87 7.74 31.99
N TYR A 133 20.65 8.69 32.89
CA TYR A 133 19.86 9.90 32.64
C TYR A 133 20.58 10.99 31.84
N GLY A 134 21.89 10.85 31.61
CA GLY A 134 22.67 11.81 30.84
C GLY A 134 22.96 13.08 31.61
N TYR A 135 22.77 14.24 30.97
CA TYR A 135 23.03 15.53 31.60
C TYR A 135 21.95 15.88 32.64
N LEU A 136 22.34 16.66 33.63
CA LEU A 136 21.47 17.16 34.70
C LEU A 136 21.55 18.69 34.73
N THR A 137 20.46 19.33 35.13
CA THR A 137 20.39 20.79 35.25
C THR A 137 20.29 21.21 36.70
N GLU A 138 21.19 22.09 37.13
CA GLU A 138 21.17 22.64 38.48
C GLU A 138 20.05 23.69 38.64
N LYS A 139 19.19 23.47 39.64
CA LYS A 139 18.11 24.37 40.05
C LYS A 139 17.93 24.29 41.57
N ASP A 140 18.01 25.44 42.24
CA ASP A 140 17.68 25.58 43.67
C ASP A 140 18.37 24.55 44.58
N GLY A 141 19.67 24.30 44.37
CA GLY A 141 20.46 23.34 45.14
C GLY A 141 20.25 21.86 44.78
N ASN A 142 19.41 21.59 43.78
CA ASN A 142 19.12 20.26 43.26
C ASN A 142 19.58 20.09 41.81
N LEU A 143 19.77 18.85 41.40
CA LEU A 143 20.03 18.45 40.02
C LEU A 143 18.80 17.75 39.46
N GLU A 144 18.27 18.30 38.37
CA GLU A 144 17.05 17.82 37.71
C GLU A 144 17.37 17.07 36.41
N THR A 145 16.52 16.11 36.03
CA THR A 145 16.66 15.33 34.78
C THR A 145 16.35 16.19 33.55
N ILE A 146 16.66 15.66 32.37
CA ILE A 146 16.35 16.30 31.08
C ILE A 146 14.84 16.47 30.82
N TYR A 147 13.99 15.73 31.53
CA TYR A 147 12.53 15.78 31.38
C TYR A 147 11.89 16.81 32.30
N SER A 148 12.63 17.32 33.28
CA SER A 148 12.15 18.32 34.23
C SER A 148 11.79 19.61 33.51
N ARG A 149 10.53 20.05 33.61
CA ARG A 149 10.02 21.27 32.94
C ARG A 149 10.24 21.28 31.42
N ALA A 150 10.40 20.11 30.81
CA ALA A 150 10.41 20.00 29.36
C ALA A 150 9.05 20.47 28.81
N LYS A 151 9.06 21.22 27.71
CA LYS A 151 7.83 21.60 27.02
C LYS A 151 7.50 20.53 25.98
N ASP A 152 6.26 20.10 25.94
CA ASP A 152 5.77 19.31 24.82
C ASP A 152 5.43 20.19 23.61
N ASP A 153 5.02 19.56 22.51
CA ASP A 153 4.71 20.22 21.24
C ASP A 153 3.51 21.19 21.34
N GLN A 154 2.72 21.08 22.42
CA GLN A 154 1.61 22.00 22.74
C GLN A 154 2.03 23.09 23.74
N GLY A 155 3.31 23.16 24.09
CA GLY A 155 3.88 24.14 25.01
C GLY A 155 3.61 23.87 26.50
N ARG A 156 3.01 22.73 26.84
CA ARG A 156 2.74 22.35 28.24
C ARG A 156 4.04 21.96 28.91
N VAL A 157 4.25 22.46 30.13
CA VAL A 157 5.48 22.27 30.88
C VAL A 157 5.35 21.03 31.76
N ALA A 158 6.24 20.05 31.56
CA ALA A 158 6.35 18.86 32.38
C ALA A 158 6.62 19.22 33.85
N PRO A 159 6.21 18.38 34.81
CA PRO A 159 6.47 18.64 36.22
C PRO A 159 7.98 18.69 36.52
N VAL A 160 8.28 19.23 37.70
CA VAL A 160 9.63 19.17 38.28
C VAL A 160 10.07 17.72 38.44
N ASP A 161 11.22 17.38 37.85
CA ASP A 161 11.78 16.04 37.93
C ASP A 161 13.21 16.06 38.52
N VAL A 162 13.28 16.13 39.86
CA VAL A 162 14.56 16.18 40.58
C VAL A 162 15.22 14.81 40.66
N TYR A 163 16.43 14.68 40.13
CA TYR A 163 17.24 13.46 40.17
C TYR A 163 17.94 13.24 41.52
N CYS A 164 18.71 14.24 41.99
CA CYS A 164 19.42 14.22 43.26
C CYS A 164 19.70 15.65 43.78
N SER A 165 20.15 15.76 45.01
CA SER A 165 20.68 17.01 45.58
C SER A 165 22.16 17.19 45.25
N LEU A 166 22.68 18.44 45.32
CA LEU A 166 24.12 18.69 45.17
C LEU A 166 24.99 18.04 46.27
N ALA A 167 24.39 17.56 47.37
CA ALA A 167 25.09 16.84 48.43
C ALA A 167 25.40 15.37 48.06
N GLU A 168 24.62 14.78 47.15
CA GLU A 168 24.76 13.38 46.72
C GLU A 168 25.85 13.24 45.65
N LYS A 169 27.11 13.39 46.05
CA LYS A 169 28.27 13.39 45.13
C LYS A 169 28.47 12.09 44.34
N ASP A 170 27.91 10.99 44.83
CA ASP A 170 27.97 9.69 44.13
C ASP A 170 26.97 9.59 42.97
N ALA A 171 25.94 10.45 42.95
CA ALA A 171 24.89 10.43 41.94
C ALA A 171 25.27 11.13 40.64
N TYR A 172 26.20 12.09 40.71
CA TYR A 172 26.54 12.93 39.57
C TYR A 172 28.04 13.26 39.52
N GLN A 173 28.52 13.53 38.32
CA GLN A 173 29.84 14.09 38.07
C GLN A 173 29.68 15.50 37.47
N LYS A 174 30.51 16.43 37.94
CA LYS A 174 30.64 17.76 37.34
C LYS A 174 31.90 17.82 36.47
N ILE A 175 31.75 18.15 35.20
CA ILE A 175 32.87 18.41 34.30
C ILE A 175 33.19 19.91 34.28
N SER A 176 34.49 20.24 34.21
CA SER A 176 34.98 21.62 34.23
C SER A 176 34.67 22.38 32.94
N SER A 177 34.78 21.69 31.80
CA SER A 177 34.41 22.23 30.48
C SER A 177 33.03 21.69 30.09
N PRO A 178 31.99 22.54 29.96
CA PRO A 178 30.67 22.10 29.58
C PRO A 178 30.69 21.35 28.24
N PHE A 179 29.99 20.22 28.15
CA PHE A 179 29.82 19.49 26.91
C PHE A 179 28.41 19.76 26.38
N ARG A 180 28.32 20.33 25.18
CA ARG A 180 27.05 20.76 24.56
C ARG A 180 26.17 21.61 25.51
N GLY A 181 26.80 22.49 26.28
CA GLY A 181 26.13 23.43 27.19
C GLY A 181 25.85 22.91 28.61
N HIS A 182 26.23 21.68 28.94
CA HIS A 182 25.95 21.10 30.25
C HIS A 182 27.22 20.68 31.01
N SER A 183 27.21 20.86 32.33
CA SER A 183 28.35 20.55 33.20
C SER A 183 28.09 19.42 34.21
N PHE A 184 26.83 19.07 34.47
CA PHE A 184 26.47 18.01 35.42
C PHE A 184 25.94 16.81 34.65
N TYR A 185 26.40 15.61 34.99
CA TYR A 185 26.00 14.35 34.37
C TYR A 185 25.78 13.28 35.43
N ALA A 186 24.80 12.39 35.23
CA ALA A 186 24.59 11.25 36.11
C ALA A 186 25.77 10.24 36.02
N THR A 187 26.20 9.70 37.15
CA THR A 187 27.35 8.78 37.21
C THR A 187 27.04 7.42 36.58
N PHE A 188 28.06 6.80 35.98
CA PHE A 188 28.06 5.38 35.60
C PHE A 188 28.68 4.55 36.73
N THR A 189 28.18 3.33 36.92
CA THR A 189 28.67 2.43 37.99
C THR A 189 29.88 1.62 37.54
N ASN A 190 30.60 1.02 38.49
CA ASN A 190 31.73 0.13 38.19
C ASN A 190 31.27 -1.10 37.38
N GLU A 191 30.10 -1.62 37.74
CA GLU A 191 29.47 -2.77 37.12
C GLU A 191 29.12 -2.49 35.66
N GLN A 192 28.61 -1.29 35.34
CA GLN A 192 28.36 -0.85 33.96
C GLN A 192 29.65 -0.85 33.13
N TYR A 193 30.75 -0.29 33.67
CA TYR A 193 32.03 -0.26 32.96
C TYR A 193 32.60 -1.66 32.70
N GLU A 194 32.59 -2.55 33.69
CA GLU A 194 33.11 -3.91 33.51
C GLU A 194 32.25 -4.74 32.55
N SER A 195 30.92 -4.61 32.63
CA SER A 195 30.01 -5.28 31.69
C SER A 195 30.17 -4.76 30.27
N LEU A 196 30.34 -3.45 30.09
CA LEU A 196 30.63 -2.87 28.79
C LEU A 196 31.97 -3.37 28.24
N ILE A 197 33.03 -3.44 29.05
CA ILE A 197 34.33 -3.95 28.59
C ILE A 197 34.20 -5.40 28.11
N VAL A 198 33.53 -6.27 28.87
CA VAL A 198 33.31 -7.67 28.47
C VAL A 198 32.46 -7.74 27.19
N LEU A 199 31.38 -6.96 27.09
CA LEU A 199 30.53 -6.93 25.91
C LEU A 199 31.28 -6.42 24.65
N LEU A 200 32.11 -5.39 24.78
CA LEU A 200 32.93 -4.89 23.68
C LEU A 200 34.00 -5.90 23.26
N ARG A 201 34.63 -6.60 24.20
CA ARG A 201 35.58 -7.69 23.89
C ARG A 201 34.88 -8.87 23.20
N TYR A 202 33.67 -9.21 23.65
CA TYR A 202 32.82 -10.19 22.98
C TYR A 202 32.50 -9.79 21.54
N LEU A 203 31.93 -8.59 21.31
CA LEU A 203 31.52 -8.16 19.97
C LEU A 203 32.70 -7.96 19.02
N THR A 204 33.82 -7.42 19.50
CA THR A 204 35.03 -7.26 18.67
C THR A 204 35.62 -8.61 18.27
N ALA A 205 35.59 -9.61 19.15
CA ALA A 205 36.01 -10.98 18.81
C ALA A 205 35.00 -11.69 17.90
N GLN A 206 33.70 -11.50 18.13
CA GLN A 206 32.63 -12.17 17.40
C GLN A 206 32.55 -11.71 15.93
N TYR A 207 32.72 -10.40 15.68
CA TYR A 207 32.56 -9.80 14.35
C TYR A 207 33.88 -9.33 13.72
N HIS A 208 35.02 -9.65 14.32
CA HIS A 208 36.35 -9.19 13.86
C HIS A 208 36.46 -7.66 13.74
N ILE A 209 35.73 -6.92 14.57
CA ILE A 209 35.79 -5.47 14.62
C ILE A 209 37.05 -5.06 15.39
N PRO A 210 37.90 -4.14 14.88
CA PRO A 210 39.08 -3.68 15.60
C PRO A 210 38.73 -3.09 16.97
N ARG A 211 39.55 -3.37 17.98
CA ARG A 211 39.44 -2.79 19.35
C ARG A 211 39.87 -1.32 19.41
N GLN A 212 39.81 -0.62 18.29
CA GLN A 212 40.18 0.79 18.18
C GLN A 212 38.97 1.66 18.50
N PHE A 213 39.20 2.77 19.18
CA PHE A 213 38.18 3.77 19.48
C PHE A 213 38.39 4.99 18.60
N MET A 214 37.33 5.74 18.30
CA MET A 214 37.45 7.04 17.65
C MET A 214 38.51 7.88 18.41
N PRO A 215 39.56 8.37 17.72
CA PRO A 215 40.62 9.14 18.35
C PRO A 215 40.07 10.35 19.10
N GLU A 216 40.68 10.66 20.24
CA GLU A 216 40.18 11.70 21.15
C GLU A 216 39.85 13.05 20.50
N PRO A 217 40.67 13.59 19.56
CA PRO A 217 40.35 14.85 18.89
C PRO A 217 39.03 14.85 18.12
N LYS A 218 38.53 13.67 17.74
CA LYS A 218 37.29 13.48 16.96
C LYS A 218 36.20 12.79 17.77
N ARG A 219 36.53 12.20 18.93
CA ARG A 219 35.65 11.35 19.74
C ARG A 219 34.38 12.07 20.18
N PHE A 220 34.46 13.37 20.45
CA PHE A 220 33.36 14.18 20.97
C PHE A 220 32.72 15.09 19.91
N LEU A 221 33.05 14.88 18.63
CA LEU A 221 32.62 15.71 17.52
C LEU A 221 31.93 14.86 16.45
N PRO A 222 30.92 15.44 15.75
CA PRO A 222 30.45 14.86 14.50
C PRO A 222 31.61 14.88 13.49
N THR A 223 31.88 13.77 12.81
CA THR A 223 32.99 13.68 11.85
C THR A 223 32.65 12.78 10.66
N ASN A 224 33.04 13.20 9.46
CA ASN A 224 32.94 12.38 8.24
C ASN A 224 33.81 11.11 8.31
N ASP A 225 34.87 11.12 9.13
CA ASP A 225 35.75 9.97 9.26
C ASP A 225 35.04 8.73 9.84
N VAL A 226 33.91 8.96 10.53
CA VAL A 226 33.12 7.89 11.16
C VAL A 226 32.65 6.84 10.15
N ILE A 227 32.45 7.23 8.89
CA ILE A 227 31.94 6.38 7.81
C ILE A 227 32.97 5.33 7.38
N THR A 228 34.25 5.72 7.39
CA THR A 228 35.36 4.83 7.01
C THR A 228 36.04 4.16 8.21
N PHE A 229 35.74 4.62 9.43
CA PHE A 229 36.35 4.08 10.64
C PHE A 229 35.82 2.68 10.95
N LYS A 230 36.70 1.75 11.35
CA LYS A 230 36.33 0.41 11.82
C LYS A 230 36.74 0.28 13.28
N GLY A 231 35.77 0.04 14.16
CA GLY A 231 35.99 0.03 15.60
C GLY A 231 34.83 0.61 16.42
N ILE A 232 35.15 1.18 17.57
CA ILE A 232 34.18 1.64 18.56
C ILE A 232 34.02 3.16 18.47
N VAL A 233 32.78 3.61 18.30
CA VAL A 233 32.39 5.01 18.13
C VAL A 233 31.21 5.32 19.07
N SER A 234 30.74 6.56 19.06
CA SER A 234 29.57 6.97 19.85
C SER A 234 28.58 7.77 19.02
N HIS A 235 27.36 7.95 19.54
CA HIS A 235 26.29 8.63 18.82
C HIS A 235 26.68 10.04 18.35
N VAL A 236 27.46 10.77 19.16
CA VAL A 236 27.94 12.12 18.82
C VAL A 236 28.84 12.17 17.58
N ASN A 237 29.45 11.06 17.16
CA ASN A 237 30.27 11.03 15.95
C ASN A 237 29.45 11.16 14.65
N TYR A 238 28.16 10.82 14.72
CA TYR A 238 27.22 10.94 13.60
C TYR A 238 26.31 12.17 13.71
N ARG A 239 26.04 12.65 14.93
CA ARG A 239 25.00 13.64 15.22
C ARG A 239 25.60 14.95 15.72
N ASP A 240 25.40 16.03 14.98
CA ASP A 240 25.89 17.37 15.34
C ASP A 240 25.06 18.05 16.44
N SER A 241 23.80 17.65 16.61
CA SER A 241 22.83 18.30 17.49
C SER A 241 21.82 17.29 18.07
N GLY A 242 21.20 17.67 19.19
CA GLY A 242 20.13 16.89 19.85
C GLY A 242 20.56 15.56 20.46
N LYS A 243 21.86 15.32 20.62
CA LYS A 243 22.46 14.14 21.25
C LYS A 243 23.58 14.55 22.20
N TRP A 244 23.79 13.83 23.30
CA TRP A 244 24.78 14.20 24.33
C TRP A 244 25.66 13.01 24.75
N ASP A 245 25.50 11.90 24.03
CA ASP A 245 25.97 10.58 24.40
C ASP A 245 26.92 10.00 23.33
N ILE A 246 28.06 9.42 23.69
CA ILE A 246 28.69 9.40 25.02
C ILE A 246 29.70 10.56 25.12
N GLY A 247 29.48 11.44 26.10
CA GLY A 247 30.30 12.64 26.32
C GLY A 247 31.57 12.41 27.16
N PRO A 248 32.27 13.49 27.55
CA PRO A 248 33.53 13.44 28.30
C PRO A 248 33.38 13.11 29.79
N SER A 249 32.16 13.08 30.34
CA SER A 249 31.90 12.61 31.72
C SER A 249 32.07 11.09 31.87
N PHE A 250 32.08 10.35 30.76
CA PHE A 250 32.31 8.92 30.74
C PHE A 250 33.81 8.60 30.86
N ASP A 251 34.18 7.59 31.66
CA ASP A 251 35.58 7.16 31.82
C ASP A 251 36.07 6.34 30.63
N TRP A 252 36.30 7.05 29.52
CA TRP A 252 36.83 6.48 28.28
C TRP A 252 38.15 5.75 28.49
N ASN A 253 39.02 6.28 29.36
CA ASN A 253 40.33 5.70 29.60
C ASN A 253 40.23 4.32 30.24
N ARG A 254 39.31 4.12 31.20
CA ARG A 254 39.03 2.81 31.78
C ARG A 254 38.56 1.82 30.72
N VAL A 255 37.59 2.20 29.90
CA VAL A 255 37.02 1.31 28.87
C VAL A 255 38.04 0.98 27.79
N ILE A 256 38.75 1.99 27.27
CA ILE A 256 39.80 1.81 26.25
C ILE A 256 40.88 0.85 26.76
N ARG A 257 41.42 1.09 27.98
CA ARG A 257 42.42 0.19 28.57
C ARG A 257 41.88 -1.22 28.76
N GLY A 258 40.66 -1.36 29.27
CA GLY A 258 40.04 -2.66 29.51
C GLY A 258 39.80 -3.45 28.23
N VAL A 259 39.35 -2.79 27.15
CA VAL A 259 39.07 -3.44 25.86
C VAL A 259 40.37 -3.76 25.12
N GLN A 260 41.37 -2.88 25.15
CA GLN A 260 42.64 -3.05 24.42
C GLN A 260 43.69 -3.89 25.17
N ALA A 261 43.50 -4.18 26.46
CA ALA A 261 44.41 -5.04 27.22
C ALA A 261 44.51 -6.45 26.63
N ALA A 262 45.68 -7.09 26.74
CA ALA A 262 45.90 -8.46 26.29
C ALA A 262 44.94 -9.46 26.95
N SER A 263 44.68 -9.28 28.25
CA SER A 263 43.65 -9.97 29.02
C SER A 263 42.87 -8.98 29.88
N PHE A 264 41.65 -9.33 30.22
CA PHE A 264 40.82 -8.56 31.16
C PHE A 264 40.19 -9.53 32.16
N GLN A 265 40.15 -9.15 33.43
CA GLN A 265 39.50 -9.91 34.49
C GLN A 265 38.57 -8.96 35.24
N PRO A 266 37.24 -9.17 35.21
CA PRO A 266 36.29 -8.37 35.97
C PRO A 266 36.61 -8.48 37.47
N SER A 267 36.59 -7.35 38.17
CA SER A 267 36.83 -7.30 39.61
C SER A 267 35.55 -7.52 40.43
N VAL A 268 34.38 -7.32 39.81
CA VAL A 268 33.08 -7.51 40.45
C VAL A 268 32.55 -8.91 40.19
N SER A 269 32.35 -9.69 41.26
CA SER A 269 31.60 -10.96 41.22
C SER A 269 30.14 -10.66 40.89
N ARG A 270 29.70 -11.07 39.70
CA ARG A 270 28.33 -10.86 39.25
C ARG A 270 27.42 -11.83 39.97
N GLY A 271 26.54 -11.32 40.85
CA GLY A 271 25.43 -12.10 41.35
C GLY A 271 24.55 -12.52 40.17
N VAL A 272 24.60 -13.79 39.79
CA VAL A 272 23.60 -14.37 38.89
C VAL A 272 22.27 -14.19 39.60
N VAL A 273 21.44 -13.26 39.13
CA VAL A 273 20.07 -13.21 39.59
C VAL A 273 19.39 -14.45 39.05
N ASP A 274 19.11 -15.38 39.95
CA ASP A 274 18.43 -16.63 39.67
C ASP A 274 16.97 -16.33 39.37
N VAL A 275 16.69 -15.98 38.11
CA VAL A 275 15.33 -15.72 37.64
C VAL A 275 14.68 -17.08 37.41
N ARG A 276 13.77 -17.44 38.32
CA ARG A 276 12.94 -18.66 38.37
C ARG A 276 12.76 -19.34 37.00
N GLY A 277 13.46 -20.46 36.78
CA GLY A 277 13.17 -21.40 35.70
C GLY A 277 14.32 -22.38 35.41
N ASP A 278 14.02 -23.68 35.40
CA ASP A 278 14.92 -24.82 35.12
C ASP A 278 15.50 -24.87 33.67
N GLN A 279 15.57 -23.73 32.97
CA GLN A 279 15.99 -23.67 31.57
C GLN A 279 17.51 -23.46 31.47
N PRO A 280 18.24 -24.24 30.64
CA PRO A 280 19.67 -24.04 30.45
C PRO A 280 19.97 -22.65 29.86
N PRO A 281 21.09 -22.01 30.26
CA PRO A 281 21.47 -20.70 29.75
C PRO A 281 21.78 -20.78 28.25
N ILE A 282 21.47 -19.70 27.54
CA ILE A 282 21.80 -19.52 26.12
C ILE A 282 23.32 -19.39 25.98
N ARG A 283 23.93 -20.22 25.14
CA ARG A 283 25.38 -20.33 24.95
C ARG A 283 25.90 -19.75 23.63
N SER A 284 25.02 -19.40 22.69
CA SER A 284 25.39 -18.81 21.40
C SER A 284 24.31 -17.86 20.85
N GLU A 285 24.67 -17.04 19.86
CA GLU A 285 23.70 -16.22 19.10
C GLU A 285 22.71 -17.08 18.31
N ASP A 286 23.12 -18.29 17.86
CA ASP A 286 22.22 -19.20 17.13
C ASP A 286 21.14 -19.80 18.05
N GLU A 287 21.50 -20.14 19.29
CA GLU A 287 20.53 -20.55 20.32
C GLU A 287 19.57 -19.40 20.69
N LEU A 288 20.07 -18.16 20.67
CA LEU A 288 19.30 -16.97 20.95
C LEU A 288 18.30 -16.66 19.82
N GLU A 289 18.73 -16.79 18.56
CA GLU A 289 17.87 -16.66 17.38
C GLU A 289 16.76 -17.70 17.35
N ALA A 290 17.06 -18.96 17.71
CA ALA A 290 16.06 -20.02 17.78
C ALA A 290 14.90 -19.70 18.76
N LEU A 291 15.13 -18.80 19.71
CA LEU A 291 14.17 -18.35 20.71
C LEU A 291 13.53 -17.00 20.37
N GLN A 292 14.07 -16.29 19.38
CA GLN A 292 13.45 -15.07 18.90
C GLN A 292 12.19 -15.40 18.12
N PRO A 293 11.14 -14.57 18.27
CA PRO A 293 10.03 -14.62 17.33
C PRO A 293 10.61 -14.48 15.93
N LYS A 294 10.51 -15.53 15.11
CA LYS A 294 11.09 -15.54 13.77
C LYS A 294 10.34 -14.53 12.89
N SER A 295 10.86 -13.30 12.82
CA SER A 295 10.67 -12.44 11.67
C SER A 295 11.48 -13.07 10.53
N ARG A 296 10.82 -13.67 9.55
CA ARG A 296 11.49 -14.25 8.38
C ARG A 296 12.21 -13.15 7.61
N SER A 297 13.52 -13.03 7.81
CA SER A 297 14.43 -12.46 6.81
C SER A 297 14.86 -13.59 5.88
N LEU A 298 14.68 -13.38 4.58
CA LEU A 298 15.26 -14.23 3.55
C LEU A 298 16.76 -13.91 3.46
N THR A 299 17.63 -14.81 3.91
CA THR A 299 19.04 -14.82 3.53
C THR A 299 19.20 -15.65 2.27
N VAL A 300 19.82 -15.03 1.26
CA VAL A 300 20.29 -15.68 0.03
C VAL A 300 21.62 -16.35 0.36
N GLU A 301 21.68 -17.69 0.30
CA GLU A 301 22.96 -18.41 0.35
C GLU A 301 23.61 -18.40 -1.04
N GLU A 302 24.80 -17.82 -1.12
CA GLU A 302 25.77 -18.05 -2.20
C GLU A 302 26.30 -19.48 -2.09
N VAL A 303 26.00 -20.32 -3.10
CA VAL A 303 26.68 -21.61 -3.30
C VAL A 303 27.75 -21.41 -4.37
N ALA A 304 29.00 -21.62 -3.96
CA ALA A 304 30.17 -21.61 -4.84
C ALA A 304 30.14 -22.79 -5.83
N LEU A 305 30.53 -22.50 -7.06
CA LEU A 305 30.70 -23.43 -8.19
C LEU A 305 31.87 -24.39 -7.95
N GLU A 306 31.68 -25.67 -8.29
CA GLU A 306 32.70 -26.48 -8.96
C GLU A 306 32.03 -27.62 -9.78
N GLU A 307 32.63 -27.88 -10.94
CA GLU A 307 32.24 -28.66 -12.13
C GLU A 307 31.91 -30.14 -11.82
N ASP A 308 31.16 -30.97 -12.58
CA ASP A 308 31.18 -31.30 -14.01
C ASP A 308 30.14 -32.48 -14.17
N ILE A 309 29.11 -32.53 -15.04
CA ILE A 309 29.07 -33.17 -16.38
C ILE A 309 27.60 -33.19 -16.90
N ASP A 310 27.41 -32.48 -18.01
CA ASP A 310 26.69 -32.78 -19.27
C ASP A 310 25.16 -33.06 -19.43
N SER A 311 24.61 -32.25 -20.36
CA SER A 311 23.52 -32.49 -21.32
C SER A 311 22.05 -32.12 -21.02
N THR A 312 21.78 -30.81 -21.15
CA THR A 312 20.81 -30.18 -22.08
C THR A 312 19.31 -30.53 -22.05
N ALA A 313 18.51 -29.61 -21.46
CA ALA A 313 17.30 -29.04 -22.07
C ALA A 313 16.92 -27.69 -21.40
N VAL A 314 17.50 -26.63 -21.95
CA VAL A 314 17.15 -25.18 -21.94
C VAL A 314 16.00 -24.70 -21.02
N LEU A 315 16.34 -23.91 -19.99
CA LEU A 315 15.49 -22.82 -19.47
C LEU A 315 16.26 -21.50 -19.64
N GLU A 316 15.75 -20.62 -20.49
CA GLU A 316 16.25 -19.25 -20.66
C GLU A 316 16.07 -18.45 -19.36
N GLY A 317 17.12 -17.74 -18.96
CA GLY A 317 17.13 -16.90 -17.75
C GLY A 317 16.13 -15.75 -17.85
N THR A 318 15.31 -15.58 -16.81
CA THR A 318 14.39 -14.45 -16.70
C THR A 318 15.14 -13.20 -16.26
N LYS A 319 15.27 -12.25 -17.17
CA LYS A 319 15.72 -10.88 -16.92
C LYS A 319 14.77 -10.21 -15.90
N LYS A 320 15.31 -9.53 -14.87
CA LYS A 320 14.50 -8.74 -13.91
C LYS A 320 13.66 -7.70 -14.68
N LYS A 321 12.37 -7.56 -14.35
CA LYS A 321 11.47 -6.56 -14.95
C LYS A 321 11.93 -5.15 -14.59
N GLY A 322 11.93 -4.23 -15.54
CA GLY A 322 12.20 -2.81 -15.29
C GLY A 322 11.02 -2.14 -14.57
N LEU A 323 11.31 -1.26 -13.61
CA LEU A 323 10.32 -0.39 -12.98
C LEU A 323 10.77 1.06 -13.18
N TYR A 324 10.08 1.76 -14.06
CA TYR A 324 10.33 3.16 -14.40
C TYR A 324 9.35 4.05 -13.65
N ALA A 325 9.86 4.80 -12.67
CA ALA A 325 9.04 5.70 -11.86
C ALA A 325 9.38 7.16 -12.13
N LEU A 326 8.36 8.01 -12.28
CA LEU A 326 8.44 9.46 -12.26
C LEU A 326 7.65 9.97 -11.06
N ILE A 327 8.34 10.55 -10.08
CA ILE A 327 7.78 10.95 -8.79
C ILE A 327 7.89 12.47 -8.65
N VAL A 328 6.76 13.13 -8.50
CA VAL A 328 6.64 14.59 -8.47
C VAL A 328 6.05 15.05 -7.15
N GLY A 329 6.71 16.00 -6.48
CA GLY A 329 6.26 16.58 -5.21
C GLY A 329 6.49 18.09 -5.19
N ILE A 330 5.46 18.88 -4.95
CA ILE A 330 5.56 20.36 -5.01
C ILE A 330 4.96 20.98 -3.75
N ASN A 331 5.82 21.51 -2.88
CA ASN A 331 5.46 22.27 -1.69
C ASN A 331 5.41 23.78 -1.99
N HIS A 332 6.45 24.27 -2.67
CA HIS A 332 6.73 25.69 -2.75
C HIS A 332 6.22 26.30 -4.05
N TYR A 333 5.16 27.10 -3.95
CA TYR A 333 4.69 28.00 -4.99
C TYR A 333 5.01 29.45 -4.58
N ASP A 334 5.50 30.26 -5.52
CA ASP A 334 5.89 31.65 -5.25
C ASP A 334 4.66 32.56 -5.18
N ARG A 335 4.24 32.90 -3.96
CA ARG A 335 3.08 33.77 -3.71
C ARG A 335 3.29 35.22 -4.17
N SER A 336 4.51 35.63 -4.50
CA SER A 336 4.81 36.97 -5.02
C SER A 336 4.47 37.14 -6.51
N ILE A 337 4.20 36.03 -7.20
CA ILE A 337 3.78 36.02 -8.59
C ILE A 337 2.25 36.01 -8.61
N ALA A 338 1.66 37.09 -9.08
CA ALA A 338 0.23 37.16 -9.31
C ALA A 338 -0.10 36.45 -10.63
N LEU A 339 -0.83 35.35 -10.55
CA LEU A 339 -1.37 34.68 -11.73
C LEU A 339 -2.59 35.44 -12.26
N GLU A 340 -3.15 34.92 -13.34
CA GLU A 340 -4.35 35.49 -13.98
C GLU A 340 -5.42 35.93 -12.97
N GLY A 341 -5.94 37.14 -13.15
CA GLY A 341 -6.96 37.70 -12.25
C GLY A 341 -6.42 38.16 -10.89
N GLY A 342 -5.09 38.16 -10.68
CA GLY A 342 -4.48 38.54 -9.41
C GLY A 342 -4.42 37.40 -8.39
N VAL A 343 -4.56 36.15 -8.84
CA VAL A 343 -4.64 34.98 -7.95
C VAL A 343 -3.26 34.65 -7.40
N ALA A 344 -3.17 34.56 -6.08
CA ALA A 344 -2.05 33.97 -5.35
C ALA A 344 -2.62 32.91 -4.39
N PHE A 345 -1.93 31.78 -4.24
CA PHE A 345 -2.43 30.64 -3.46
C PHE A 345 -1.40 30.13 -2.44
N GLY A 346 -1.85 29.23 -1.57
CA GLY A 346 -1.07 28.69 -0.46
C GLY A 346 0.20 27.96 -0.89
N GLN A 347 1.11 27.75 0.06
CA GLN A 347 2.17 26.76 -0.07
C GLN A 347 1.69 25.51 0.63
N LEU A 348 2.17 24.36 0.19
CA LEU A 348 2.00 23.07 0.84
C LEU A 348 3.29 22.77 1.62
N SER A 349 3.25 21.79 2.52
CA SER A 349 4.44 21.40 3.30
C SER A 349 4.76 19.92 3.23
N GLY A 350 3.81 19.08 2.80
CA GLY A 350 3.92 17.62 2.86
C GLY A 350 4.16 16.92 1.53
N CYS A 351 3.93 17.58 0.40
CA CYS A 351 3.99 16.94 -0.92
C CYS A 351 5.37 16.37 -1.28
N VAL A 352 6.46 17.05 -0.94
CA VAL A 352 7.82 16.51 -1.15
C VAL A 352 8.06 15.33 -0.22
N GLY A 353 7.62 15.40 1.04
CA GLY A 353 7.74 14.29 2.00
C GLY A 353 6.92 13.06 1.59
N ASP A 354 5.73 13.26 1.05
CA ASP A 354 4.87 12.21 0.48
C ASP A 354 5.58 11.53 -0.71
N ALA A 355 6.15 12.31 -1.62
CA ALA A 355 6.92 11.81 -2.76
C ALA A 355 8.17 11.03 -2.35
N GLU A 356 8.89 11.49 -1.31
CA GLU A 356 10.05 10.78 -0.76
C GLU A 356 9.64 9.42 -0.15
N LYS A 357 8.47 9.31 0.49
CA LYS A 357 7.98 8.02 1.02
C LYS A 357 7.68 7.01 -0.07
N ILE A 358 7.05 7.44 -1.16
CA ILE A 358 6.80 6.59 -2.32
C ILE A 358 8.12 6.12 -2.93
N LYS A 359 9.09 7.03 -3.10
CA LYS A 359 10.43 6.68 -3.56
C LYS A 359 11.08 5.64 -2.65
N ALA A 360 11.12 5.89 -1.35
CA ALA A 360 11.74 5.00 -0.38
C ALA A 360 11.08 3.61 -0.37
N PHE A 361 9.76 3.56 -0.53
CA PHE A 361 9.03 2.30 -0.68
C PHE A 361 9.45 1.55 -1.95
N LEU A 362 9.52 2.22 -3.10
CA LEU A 362 9.97 1.57 -4.35
C LEU A 362 11.40 1.05 -4.24
N GLU A 363 12.29 1.83 -3.63
CA GLU A 363 13.68 1.45 -3.37
C GLU A 363 13.81 0.28 -2.39
N SER A 364 12.81 0.04 -1.55
CA SER A 364 12.77 -1.14 -0.68
C SER A 364 12.22 -2.39 -1.39
N GLN A 365 11.67 -2.27 -2.59
CA GLN A 365 11.11 -3.43 -3.30
C GLN A 365 12.21 -4.20 -4.03
N GLU A 366 12.36 -5.47 -3.69
CA GLU A 366 13.24 -6.40 -4.42
C GLU A 366 12.56 -6.94 -5.69
N GLY A 367 13.36 -7.44 -6.64
CA GLY A 367 12.86 -8.11 -7.86
C GLY A 367 12.72 -7.23 -9.12
N TYR A 368 12.88 -5.91 -9.00
CA TYR A 368 12.83 -4.97 -10.12
C TYR A 368 14.18 -4.37 -10.45
N ALA A 369 14.40 -4.03 -11.72
CA ALA A 369 15.43 -3.08 -12.12
C ALA A 369 14.84 -1.67 -11.99
N LEU A 370 15.19 -0.96 -10.92
CA LEU A 370 14.59 0.33 -10.58
C LEU A 370 15.20 1.47 -11.41
N HIS A 371 14.34 2.27 -12.03
CA HIS A 371 14.67 3.48 -12.78
C HIS A 371 13.80 4.63 -12.26
N ILE A 372 14.22 5.29 -11.18
CA ILE A 372 13.43 6.33 -10.51
C ILE A 372 13.94 7.72 -10.91
N LYS A 373 13.03 8.59 -11.35
CA LYS A 373 13.26 10.01 -11.59
C LYS A 373 12.36 10.83 -10.66
N THR A 374 12.95 11.72 -9.88
CA THR A 374 12.24 12.65 -8.99
C THR A 374 12.24 14.06 -9.57
N LEU A 375 11.15 14.81 -9.37
CA LEU A 375 11.08 16.25 -9.64
C LEU A 375 10.45 16.93 -8.43
N PHE A 376 11.23 17.72 -7.70
CA PHE A 376 10.76 18.39 -6.48
C PHE A 376 10.76 19.92 -6.62
N ASP A 377 9.69 20.53 -6.13
CA ASP A 377 9.50 21.99 -6.13
C ASP A 377 9.87 22.62 -7.48
N LYS A 378 10.91 23.46 -7.52
CA LYS A 378 11.37 24.19 -8.70
C LYS A 378 11.75 23.30 -9.89
N GLU A 379 12.08 22.04 -9.65
CA GLU A 379 12.40 21.09 -10.72
C GLU A 379 11.14 20.55 -11.41
N ALA A 380 9.99 20.64 -10.76
CA ALA A 380 8.71 20.09 -11.23
C ALA A 380 7.96 21.07 -12.14
N THR A 381 8.65 21.65 -13.13
CA THR A 381 8.00 22.46 -14.17
C THR A 381 7.18 21.58 -15.11
N LYS A 382 6.18 22.15 -15.79
CA LYS A 382 5.37 21.42 -16.77
C LYS A 382 6.25 20.74 -17.83
N GLU A 383 7.26 21.45 -18.34
CA GLU A 383 8.21 20.92 -19.33
C GLU A 383 9.02 19.74 -18.77
N ALA A 384 9.50 19.82 -17.53
CA ALA A 384 10.27 18.76 -16.90
C ALA A 384 9.45 17.49 -16.69
N VAL A 385 8.19 17.63 -16.28
CA VAL A 385 7.24 16.52 -16.13
C VAL A 385 7.00 15.87 -17.50
N VAL A 386 6.69 16.66 -18.54
CA VAL A 386 6.49 16.15 -19.91
C VAL A 386 7.72 15.42 -20.44
N LYS A 387 8.93 15.97 -20.25
CA LYS A 387 10.19 15.27 -20.58
C LYS A 387 10.36 13.98 -19.79
N GLY A 388 9.88 13.92 -18.54
CA GLY A 388 9.81 12.71 -17.74
C GLY A 388 9.00 11.61 -18.43
N PHE A 389 7.80 11.93 -18.92
CA PHE A 389 7.00 10.98 -19.70
C PHE A 389 7.72 10.55 -20.99
N GLU A 390 8.15 11.50 -21.81
CA GLU A 390 8.66 11.22 -23.15
C GLU A 390 10.06 10.59 -23.19
N LYS A 391 10.88 10.80 -22.17
CA LYS A 391 12.29 10.35 -22.16
C LYS A 391 12.61 9.36 -21.06
N HIS A 392 11.90 9.38 -19.94
CA HIS A 392 12.17 8.47 -18.82
C HIS A 392 11.19 7.31 -18.82
N LEU A 393 9.88 7.58 -18.71
CA LEU A 393 8.87 6.52 -18.66
C LEU A 393 8.75 5.75 -19.98
N ALA A 394 8.94 6.42 -21.12
CA ALA A 394 8.90 5.82 -22.45
C ALA A 394 10.01 4.76 -22.72
N GLN A 395 10.95 4.58 -21.79
CA GLN A 395 11.95 3.50 -21.88
C GLN A 395 11.38 2.13 -21.49
N ALA A 396 10.23 2.09 -20.79
CA ALA A 396 9.57 0.86 -20.38
C ALA A 396 8.94 0.11 -21.56
N GLY A 397 9.26 -1.18 -21.69
CA GLY A 397 8.72 -2.07 -22.71
C GLY A 397 7.68 -3.06 -22.18
N GLU A 398 7.38 -4.06 -23.00
CA GLU A 398 6.45 -5.14 -22.66
C GLU A 398 6.89 -5.87 -21.38
N GLY A 399 5.98 -5.96 -20.40
CA GLY A 399 6.23 -6.63 -19.13
C GLY A 399 6.98 -5.81 -18.07
N ASP A 400 7.49 -4.62 -18.42
CA ASP A 400 8.01 -3.63 -17.46
C ASP A 400 6.86 -2.91 -16.75
N ILE A 401 7.21 -2.13 -15.72
CA ILE A 401 6.26 -1.35 -14.92
C ILE A 401 6.57 0.13 -15.08
N VAL A 402 5.53 0.92 -15.25
CA VAL A 402 5.58 2.37 -15.22
C VAL A 402 4.78 2.88 -14.03
N LEU A 403 5.38 3.75 -13.24
CA LEU A 403 4.71 4.46 -12.17
C LEU A 403 4.85 5.97 -12.34
N PHE A 404 3.74 6.68 -12.40
CA PHE A 404 3.70 8.13 -12.24
C PHE A 404 3.05 8.48 -10.91
N TYR A 405 3.75 9.24 -10.06
CA TYR A 405 3.22 9.74 -8.80
C TYR A 405 3.31 11.27 -8.77
N TYR A 406 2.21 11.92 -8.40
CA TYR A 406 2.14 13.36 -8.24
C TYR A 406 1.50 13.73 -6.89
N SER A 407 2.16 14.62 -6.14
CA SER A 407 1.60 15.28 -4.95
C SER A 407 1.83 16.78 -5.07
N GLY A 408 0.75 17.56 -5.00
CA GLY A 408 0.80 19.01 -5.23
C GLY A 408 -0.60 19.61 -5.31
N HIS A 409 -0.70 20.85 -5.78
CA HIS A 409 -2.00 21.46 -6.02
C HIS A 409 -2.63 20.90 -7.31
N GLY A 410 -3.94 20.67 -7.27
CA GLY A 410 -4.76 20.58 -8.48
C GLY A 410 -5.74 21.75 -8.58
N THR A 411 -6.24 21.96 -9.79
CA THR A 411 -7.08 23.11 -10.17
C THR A 411 -7.82 22.83 -11.47
N GLN A 412 -8.55 23.82 -11.98
CA GLN A 412 -9.30 23.72 -13.22
C GLN A 412 -8.95 24.87 -14.17
N GLU A 413 -9.21 24.68 -15.45
CA GLU A 413 -9.28 25.76 -16.44
C GLU A 413 -10.53 25.64 -17.30
N TRP A 414 -10.97 26.72 -17.93
CA TRP A 414 -12.11 26.67 -18.83
C TRP A 414 -11.80 25.88 -20.11
N ALA A 415 -12.71 24.99 -20.50
CA ALA A 415 -12.56 24.17 -21.69
C ALA A 415 -13.10 24.90 -22.94
N ASP A 416 -12.44 24.67 -24.09
CA ASP A 416 -13.03 24.99 -25.39
C ASP A 416 -14.25 24.08 -25.66
N LYS A 417 -15.45 24.63 -25.44
CA LYS A 417 -16.73 23.91 -25.57
C LYS A 417 -17.00 23.36 -26.96
N GLU A 418 -16.34 23.89 -28.00
CA GLU A 418 -16.51 23.35 -29.35
C GLU A 418 -15.72 22.05 -29.55
N VAL A 419 -14.63 21.88 -28.82
CA VAL A 419 -13.71 20.75 -28.92
C VAL A 419 -14.04 19.69 -27.86
N TRP A 420 -14.11 20.11 -26.60
CA TRP A 420 -14.27 19.26 -25.43
C TRP A 420 -15.74 19.10 -25.04
N LYS A 421 -16.54 18.56 -25.96
CA LYS A 421 -18.01 18.42 -25.79
C LYS A 421 -18.42 17.44 -24.69
N ALA A 422 -17.49 16.62 -24.21
CA ALA A 422 -17.73 15.65 -23.14
C ALA A 422 -17.64 16.27 -21.74
N GLU A 423 -17.09 17.49 -21.61
CA GLU A 423 -16.97 18.19 -20.32
C GLU A 423 -18.32 18.76 -19.90
N SER A 424 -18.96 18.12 -18.92
CA SER A 424 -20.30 18.50 -18.46
C SER A 424 -20.31 19.84 -17.71
N ASP A 425 -19.24 20.17 -16.99
CA ASP A 425 -19.07 21.45 -16.28
C ASP A 425 -18.35 22.52 -17.14
N GLY A 426 -17.88 22.12 -18.33
CA GLY A 426 -17.16 22.98 -19.27
C GLY A 426 -15.74 23.34 -18.81
N ARG A 427 -15.10 22.53 -17.97
CA ARG A 427 -13.75 22.76 -17.47
C ARG A 427 -12.83 21.57 -17.76
N LEU A 428 -11.53 21.81 -17.72
CA LEU A 428 -10.48 20.78 -17.76
C LEU A 428 -9.81 20.70 -16.40
N GLU A 429 -9.63 19.47 -15.91
CA GLU A 429 -8.93 19.19 -14.66
C GLU A 429 -7.42 19.29 -14.87
N CYS A 430 -6.71 19.98 -13.98
CA CYS A 430 -5.29 20.30 -14.14
C CYS A 430 -4.47 19.99 -12.88
N LEU A 431 -3.25 19.52 -13.11
CA LEU A 431 -2.16 19.56 -12.12
C LEU A 431 -1.45 20.92 -12.22
N ALA A 432 -1.19 21.56 -11.09
CA ALA A 432 -0.41 22.79 -11.04
C ALA A 432 1.09 22.47 -10.88
N CYS A 433 1.84 22.51 -11.98
CA CYS A 433 3.29 22.39 -11.94
C CYS A 433 3.93 23.67 -11.37
N TYR A 434 5.22 23.59 -11.05
CA TYR A 434 5.99 24.76 -10.65
C TYR A 434 6.12 25.77 -11.81
N TYR A 435 6.18 27.06 -11.46
CA TYR A 435 6.37 28.17 -12.38
C TYR A 435 7.26 29.26 -11.77
N GLU A 436 7.96 29.97 -12.63
CA GLU A 436 8.66 31.20 -12.30
C GLU A 436 8.01 32.42 -12.98
N ARG A 437 8.51 33.61 -12.67
CA ARG A 437 8.03 34.85 -13.27
C ARG A 437 8.30 34.84 -14.78
N GLY A 438 7.28 35.10 -15.59
CA GLY A 438 7.29 34.95 -17.04
C GLY A 438 6.76 33.61 -17.56
N GLU A 439 6.43 32.66 -16.69
CA GLU A 439 5.85 31.35 -17.05
C GLU A 439 4.38 31.19 -16.59
N GLU A 440 3.73 32.29 -16.24
CA GLU A 440 2.40 32.31 -15.59
C GLU A 440 1.29 31.68 -16.45
N GLU A 441 1.50 31.53 -17.75
CA GLU A 441 0.52 30.98 -18.70
C GLU A 441 0.78 29.50 -19.07
N ASN A 442 1.84 28.86 -18.56
CA ASN A 442 2.24 27.51 -18.97
C ASN A 442 2.70 26.60 -17.83
N PHE A 443 1.95 26.59 -16.72
CA PHE A 443 2.24 25.76 -15.55
C PHE A 443 1.19 24.67 -15.30
N LEU A 444 0.06 24.71 -16.02
CA LEU A 444 -1.01 23.73 -15.87
C LEU A 444 -0.81 22.54 -16.82
N LEU A 445 -0.81 21.34 -16.25
CA LEU A 445 -0.84 20.08 -17.00
C LEU A 445 -2.27 19.50 -16.93
N ALA A 446 -3.00 19.57 -18.04
CA ALA A 446 -4.40 19.15 -18.09
C ALA A 446 -4.56 17.63 -18.21
N ASP A 447 -5.70 17.10 -17.78
CA ASP A 447 -6.11 15.70 -17.92
C ASP A 447 -5.99 15.19 -19.37
N LYS A 448 -6.32 16.02 -20.37
CA LYS A 448 -6.16 15.69 -21.80
C LYS A 448 -4.70 15.51 -22.19
N GLU A 449 -3.79 16.27 -21.58
CA GLU A 449 -2.36 16.14 -21.78
C GLU A 449 -1.83 14.87 -21.08
N LEU A 450 -2.28 14.58 -19.86
CA LEU A 450 -1.96 13.33 -19.17
C LEU A 450 -2.42 12.11 -19.97
N ARG A 451 -3.65 12.14 -20.49
CA ARG A 451 -4.21 11.11 -21.38
C ARG A 451 -3.33 10.87 -22.59
N TYR A 452 -2.90 11.96 -23.25
CA TYR A 452 -1.98 11.90 -24.37
C TYR A 452 -0.62 11.30 -24.00
N LEU A 453 -0.07 11.62 -22.82
CA LEU A 453 1.24 11.16 -22.36
C LEU A 453 1.23 9.71 -21.86
N LEU A 454 0.13 9.25 -21.27
CA LEU A 454 -0.05 7.89 -20.75
C LEU A 454 -0.31 6.87 -21.87
N GLN A 455 -1.02 7.27 -22.93
CA GLN A 455 -1.44 6.34 -23.98
C GLN A 455 -0.28 5.55 -24.64
N PRO A 456 0.86 6.18 -25.01
CA PRO A 456 1.99 5.45 -25.59
C PRO A 456 2.64 4.46 -24.61
N LEU A 457 2.61 4.77 -23.31
CA LEU A 457 3.18 3.92 -22.26
C LEU A 457 2.37 2.64 -22.09
N SER A 458 1.04 2.74 -22.12
CA SER A 458 0.17 1.57 -22.11
C SER A 458 0.32 0.75 -23.39
N ALA A 459 0.51 1.41 -24.54
CA ALA A 459 0.65 0.75 -25.83
C ALA A 459 1.97 -0.04 -25.98
N SER A 460 2.98 0.20 -25.12
CA SER A 460 4.22 -0.59 -25.11
C SER A 460 4.08 -1.97 -24.46
N GLY A 461 2.93 -2.25 -23.84
CA GLY A 461 2.71 -3.48 -23.06
C GLY A 461 3.25 -3.39 -21.63
N ALA A 462 3.65 -2.21 -21.17
CA ALA A 462 4.04 -1.98 -19.78
C ALA A 462 2.81 -1.95 -18.85
N HIS A 463 3.00 -2.38 -17.61
CA HIS A 463 2.01 -2.22 -16.54
C HIS A 463 2.06 -0.78 -15.99
N VAL A 464 1.09 0.04 -16.36
CA VAL A 464 1.09 1.48 -16.03
C VAL A 464 0.24 1.76 -14.79
N VAL A 465 0.81 2.49 -13.83
CA VAL A 465 0.16 2.98 -12.62
C VAL A 465 0.33 4.49 -12.52
N ALA A 466 -0.76 5.23 -12.32
CA ALA A 466 -0.76 6.67 -12.10
C ALA A 466 -1.40 7.01 -10.76
N MET A 467 -0.74 7.83 -9.95
CA MET A 467 -1.18 8.18 -8.59
C MET A 467 -1.20 9.68 -8.40
N PHE A 468 -2.36 10.20 -8.00
CA PHE A 468 -2.60 11.62 -7.83
C PHE A 468 -3.04 11.94 -6.40
N ASP A 469 -2.14 12.56 -5.63
CA ASP A 469 -2.41 13.14 -4.32
C ASP A 469 -2.66 14.65 -4.42
N CYS A 470 -3.79 15.00 -5.04
CA CYS A 470 -4.25 16.37 -5.27
C CYS A 470 -5.77 16.43 -5.50
N CYS A 471 -6.38 17.62 -5.40
CA CYS A 471 -7.81 17.83 -5.68
C CYS A 471 -7.99 18.40 -7.08
N HIS A 472 -8.99 17.92 -7.82
CA HIS A 472 -9.24 18.36 -9.18
C HIS A 472 -10.49 19.25 -9.27
N SER A 473 -11.64 18.78 -8.79
CA SER A 473 -12.94 19.38 -9.14
C SER A 473 -13.53 20.34 -8.11
N GLY A 474 -14.44 21.21 -8.58
CA GLY A 474 -15.22 22.13 -7.77
C GLY A 474 -16.71 21.84 -7.80
N ASP A 475 -17.32 21.69 -6.62
CA ASP A 475 -18.70 22.18 -6.37
C ASP A 475 -19.14 22.24 -4.88
N ASN A 476 -18.36 21.76 -3.90
CA ASN A 476 -18.72 21.89 -2.49
C ASN A 476 -17.63 22.55 -1.63
N THR A 477 -17.66 23.88 -1.54
CA THR A 477 -16.87 24.67 -0.58
C THR A 477 -17.35 24.54 0.88
N ARG A 478 -18.41 23.77 1.15
CA ARG A 478 -19.02 23.69 2.50
C ARG A 478 -18.18 22.90 3.52
N ASN A 479 -17.31 21.97 3.11
CA ASN A 479 -16.77 20.99 4.05
C ASN A 479 -15.25 21.10 4.35
N GLY A 480 -14.45 21.73 3.48
CA GLY A 480 -13.05 22.06 3.79
C GLY A 480 -12.91 22.98 5.02
N THR A 481 -13.95 23.77 5.32
CA THR A 481 -14.04 24.59 6.54
C THR A 481 -14.12 23.71 7.79
N PHE A 482 -14.88 22.60 7.76
CA PHE A 482 -15.08 21.71 8.91
C PHE A 482 -13.77 21.02 9.32
N ALA A 483 -12.99 20.52 8.34
CA ALA A 483 -11.68 19.91 8.57
C ALA A 483 -10.66 20.92 9.15
N ARG A 484 -10.66 22.17 8.65
CA ARG A 484 -9.81 23.25 9.20
C ARG A 484 -10.17 23.66 10.63
N THR A 485 -11.43 23.48 11.05
CA THR A 485 -11.85 23.66 12.45
C THR A 485 -11.58 22.45 13.34
N ALA A 486 -11.54 21.24 12.79
CA ALA A 486 -11.35 20.00 13.55
C ALA A 486 -9.88 19.61 13.74
N PHE A 487 -9.00 20.06 12.84
CA PHE A 487 -7.58 19.71 12.84
C PHE A 487 -6.71 20.95 12.67
N ASP A 488 -5.77 21.16 13.61
CA ASP A 488 -4.75 22.20 13.48
C ASP A 488 -3.85 21.94 12.26
N ASN A 489 -3.53 22.98 11.50
CA ASN A 489 -2.67 22.94 10.30
C ASN A 489 -3.19 22.06 9.13
N ALA A 490 -4.50 21.93 8.96
CA ALA A 490 -5.07 21.27 7.78
C ALA A 490 -5.06 22.20 6.55
N VAL A 491 -4.44 21.76 5.45
CA VAL A 491 -4.35 22.50 4.19
C VAL A 491 -4.94 21.67 3.05
N GLU A 492 -5.73 22.31 2.20
CA GLU A 492 -6.32 21.65 1.03
C GLU A 492 -5.32 21.66 -0.13
N LYS A 493 -5.10 20.51 -0.78
CA LYS A 493 -4.22 20.39 -1.96
C LYS A 493 -4.92 20.88 -3.24
N ARG A 494 -5.49 22.10 -3.18
CA ARG A 494 -6.31 22.72 -4.25
C ARG A 494 -6.01 24.21 -4.42
N ILE A 495 -6.05 24.68 -5.67
CA ILE A 495 -6.20 26.11 -5.98
C ILE A 495 -7.69 26.36 -6.24
N PRO A 496 -8.39 27.13 -5.38
CA PRO A 496 -9.83 27.37 -5.50
C PRO A 496 -10.13 28.45 -6.57
N TRP A 497 -9.58 28.25 -7.78
CA TRP A 497 -9.73 29.14 -8.92
C TRP A 497 -9.84 28.31 -10.20
N SER A 498 -10.57 28.82 -11.19
CA SER A 498 -10.61 28.25 -12.53
C SER A 498 -9.94 29.23 -13.50
N PHE A 499 -8.81 28.82 -14.07
CA PHE A 499 -8.02 29.64 -15.01
C PHE A 499 -8.73 29.79 -16.36
N LYS A 500 -8.37 30.81 -17.15
CA LYS A 500 -8.91 30.96 -18.51
C LYS A 500 -8.57 29.76 -19.37
N GLN A 501 -9.39 29.59 -20.40
CA GLN A 501 -9.09 28.66 -21.47
C GLN A 501 -7.73 28.98 -22.08
N ARG A 502 -6.83 27.98 -22.08
CA ARG A 502 -5.51 28.13 -22.71
C ARG A 502 -5.61 28.21 -24.24
N PRO A 503 -4.64 28.86 -24.90
CA PRO A 503 -4.46 28.74 -26.35
C PRO A 503 -4.16 27.28 -26.75
N TRP A 504 -4.57 26.87 -27.96
CA TRP A 504 -4.42 25.48 -28.41
C TRP A 504 -2.94 25.05 -28.47
N GLU A 505 -2.07 25.97 -28.88
CA GLU A 505 -0.63 25.80 -28.98
C GLU A 505 0.05 25.40 -27.65
N HIS A 506 -0.57 25.70 -26.50
CA HIS A 506 -0.04 25.36 -25.17
C HIS A 506 -0.32 23.90 -24.77
N PHE A 507 -1.15 23.16 -25.52
CA PHE A 507 -1.28 21.72 -25.30
C PHE A 507 -0.02 20.98 -25.77
N VAL A 508 0.48 20.02 -24.98
CA VAL A 508 1.67 19.21 -25.34
C VAL A 508 1.55 18.50 -26.70
N PHE A 509 0.33 18.17 -27.11
CA PHE A 509 0.04 17.47 -28.37
C PHE A 509 -0.29 18.40 -29.53
N SER A 510 -0.32 19.72 -29.33
CA SER A 510 -0.78 20.71 -30.32
C SER A 510 -0.04 20.66 -31.66
N LYS A 511 1.24 20.26 -31.63
CA LYS A 511 2.09 20.08 -32.83
C LYS A 511 1.76 18.81 -33.64
N LYS A 512 1.11 17.82 -33.02
CA LYS A 512 0.77 16.53 -33.65
C LYS A 512 -0.73 16.40 -33.92
N LEU A 513 -1.56 17.12 -33.19
CA LEU A 513 -3.02 17.12 -33.33
C LEU A 513 -3.52 18.56 -33.44
N SER A 514 -4.22 18.86 -34.53
CA SER A 514 -4.87 20.15 -34.71
C SER A 514 -6.21 20.21 -33.97
N ARG A 515 -6.63 21.43 -33.62
CA ARG A 515 -7.94 21.70 -33.00
C ARG A 515 -9.10 21.12 -33.80
N ASP A 516 -9.06 21.30 -35.12
CA ASP A 516 -10.13 20.86 -36.02
C ASP A 516 -10.21 19.35 -36.15
N GLU A 517 -9.08 18.65 -36.08
CA GLU A 517 -9.06 17.18 -36.06
C GLU A 517 -9.74 16.63 -34.82
N VAL A 518 -9.40 17.16 -33.63
CA VAL A 518 -10.03 16.73 -32.38
C VAL A 518 -11.53 17.05 -32.39
N LYS A 519 -11.90 18.26 -32.83
CA LYS A 519 -13.30 18.69 -32.97
C LYS A 519 -14.11 17.77 -33.90
N LYS A 520 -13.53 17.34 -35.02
CA LYS A 520 -14.19 16.49 -36.03
C LYS A 520 -14.26 15.03 -35.62
N GLN A 521 -13.19 14.49 -35.05
CA GLN A 521 -13.07 13.07 -34.71
C GLN A 521 -13.69 12.74 -33.35
N GLY A 522 -13.79 13.74 -32.46
CA GLY A 522 -14.14 13.56 -31.06
C GLY A 522 -12.94 13.13 -30.22
N GLU A 523 -12.93 13.55 -28.95
CA GLU A 523 -11.84 13.32 -27.99
C GLU A 523 -11.43 11.84 -27.93
N ALA A 524 -12.37 10.91 -27.75
CA ALA A 524 -12.06 9.50 -27.56
C ALA A 524 -11.30 8.86 -28.73
N LYS A 525 -11.46 9.40 -29.95
CA LYS A 525 -10.75 8.92 -31.15
C LYS A 525 -9.44 9.65 -31.37
N ALA A 526 -9.42 10.97 -31.18
CA ALA A 526 -8.23 11.79 -31.41
C ALA A 526 -7.19 11.66 -30.28
N LEU A 527 -7.65 11.43 -29.06
CA LEU A 527 -6.87 11.19 -27.85
C LEU A 527 -7.37 9.90 -27.21
N PRO A 528 -7.01 8.71 -27.72
CA PRO A 528 -7.40 7.46 -27.09
C PRO A 528 -6.83 7.36 -25.68
N GLU A 529 -7.55 6.70 -24.78
CA GLU A 529 -7.11 6.52 -23.39
C GLU A 529 -6.22 5.27 -23.27
N GLY A 530 -5.09 5.37 -22.56
CA GLY A 530 -4.23 4.21 -22.30
C GLY A 530 -4.79 3.32 -21.17
N LEU A 531 -4.59 2.00 -21.28
CA LEU A 531 -4.85 1.07 -20.18
C LEU A 531 -3.91 1.34 -19.01
N HIS A 532 -4.44 1.71 -17.84
CA HIS A 532 -3.63 1.91 -16.64
C HIS A 532 -4.47 1.78 -15.36
N VAL A 533 -3.81 1.56 -14.22
CA VAL A 533 -4.42 1.68 -12.89
C VAL A 533 -4.25 3.11 -12.41
N GLN A 534 -5.35 3.78 -12.06
CA GLN A 534 -5.33 5.14 -11.54
C GLN A 534 -5.73 5.17 -10.07
N PHE A 535 -4.94 5.90 -9.27
CA PHE A 535 -5.24 6.25 -7.90
C PHE A 535 -5.57 7.73 -7.83
N SER A 536 -6.71 8.06 -7.22
CA SER A 536 -7.12 9.42 -6.94
C SER A 536 -7.35 9.57 -5.46
N ALA A 537 -6.80 10.63 -4.88
CA ALA A 537 -6.85 10.86 -3.45
C ALA A 537 -8.28 11.05 -2.91
N CYS A 538 -9.21 11.59 -3.69
CA CYS A 538 -10.60 11.82 -3.27
C CYS A 538 -11.59 11.59 -4.43
N GLU A 539 -12.90 11.55 -4.14
CA GLU A 539 -13.94 11.67 -5.16
C GLU A 539 -14.02 13.10 -5.71
N SER A 540 -14.76 13.30 -6.79
CA SER A 540 -14.87 14.59 -7.48
C SER A 540 -15.59 15.67 -6.66
N ASP A 541 -16.40 15.29 -5.68
CA ASP A 541 -17.13 16.20 -4.80
C ASP A 541 -16.41 16.44 -3.46
N GLU A 542 -15.17 15.96 -3.33
CA GLU A 542 -14.37 15.95 -2.10
C GLU A 542 -13.01 16.64 -2.28
N SER A 543 -12.31 16.84 -1.16
CA SER A 543 -11.00 17.51 -1.13
C SER A 543 -9.91 16.59 -0.58
N ALA A 544 -8.80 16.49 -1.31
CA ALA A 544 -7.54 15.94 -0.84
C ALA A 544 -6.84 16.90 0.15
N MET A 545 -6.48 16.38 1.32
CA MET A 545 -5.95 17.19 2.44
C MET A 545 -4.50 16.83 2.81
N GLU A 546 -3.78 17.83 3.31
CA GLU A 546 -2.56 17.69 4.08
C GLU A 546 -2.85 18.04 5.54
N VAL A 547 -2.46 17.17 6.48
CA VAL A 547 -2.62 17.40 7.92
C VAL A 547 -1.29 17.17 8.61
N GLY A 548 -0.79 18.20 9.30
CA GLY A 548 0.46 18.11 10.05
C GLY A 548 1.71 17.89 9.18
N GLY A 549 1.73 18.40 7.94
CA GLY A 549 2.88 18.25 7.04
C GLY A 549 2.85 16.96 6.20
N GLU A 550 1.72 16.26 6.11
CA GLU A 550 1.63 14.97 5.42
C GLU A 550 0.28 14.83 4.68
N GLY A 551 0.32 14.31 3.45
CA GLY A 551 -0.88 14.02 2.66
C GLY A 551 -1.67 12.88 3.28
N VAL A 552 -2.95 13.10 3.57
CA VAL A 552 -3.84 12.11 4.22
C VAL A 552 -3.94 10.82 3.39
N PHE A 553 -4.08 10.95 2.06
CA PHE A 553 -4.12 9.80 1.16
C PHE A 553 -2.79 9.07 1.11
N THR A 554 -1.68 9.78 0.88
CA THR A 554 -0.36 9.12 0.79
C THR A 554 0.01 8.43 2.09
N LYS A 555 -0.30 9.04 3.25
CA LYS A 555 -0.10 8.40 4.55
C LYS A 555 -0.84 7.06 4.65
N ALA A 556 -2.15 7.06 4.44
CA ALA A 556 -2.97 5.86 4.55
C ALA A 556 -2.56 4.79 3.51
N LEU A 557 -2.22 5.23 2.30
CA LEU A 557 -1.68 4.37 1.24
C LEU A 557 -0.38 3.70 1.71
N MET A 558 0.56 4.48 2.27
CA MET A 558 1.85 3.97 2.71
C MET A 558 1.75 3.06 3.90
N GLU A 559 0.94 3.40 4.92
CA GLU A 559 0.66 2.53 6.06
C GLU A 559 0.09 1.18 5.59
N THR A 560 -0.82 1.22 4.62
CA THR A 560 -1.42 0.00 4.05
C THR A 560 -0.40 -0.83 3.26
N LEU A 561 0.39 -0.20 2.39
CA LEU A 561 1.41 -0.87 1.58
C LEU A 561 2.51 -1.48 2.45
N MET A 562 2.97 -0.76 3.48
CA MET A 562 3.99 -1.25 4.41
C MET A 562 3.46 -2.39 5.28
N ALA A 563 2.21 -2.30 5.77
CA ALA A 563 1.60 -3.37 6.55
C ALA A 563 1.40 -4.67 5.75
N ALA A 564 1.29 -4.58 4.42
CA ALA A 564 1.14 -5.73 3.53
C ALA A 564 2.45 -6.15 2.84
N ASP A 565 3.59 -5.55 3.16
CA ASP A 565 4.88 -5.73 2.46
C ASP A 565 4.78 -5.60 0.92
N GLY A 566 3.85 -4.78 0.44
CA GLY A 566 3.53 -4.65 -0.98
C GLY A 566 2.87 -5.87 -1.64
N GLU A 567 2.54 -6.94 -0.89
CA GLU A 567 1.78 -8.11 -1.37
C GLU A 567 0.26 -7.91 -1.24
N VAL A 568 -0.25 -6.81 -1.79
CA VAL A 568 -1.67 -6.47 -1.74
C VAL A 568 -2.22 -6.23 -3.14
N THR A 569 -3.45 -6.66 -3.42
CA THR A 569 -4.11 -6.37 -4.70
C THR A 569 -4.55 -4.91 -4.75
N TYR A 570 -4.71 -4.33 -5.95
CA TYR A 570 -5.25 -2.97 -6.06
C TYR A 570 -6.63 -2.82 -5.40
N GLN A 571 -7.47 -3.85 -5.47
CA GLN A 571 -8.78 -3.86 -4.84
C GLN A 571 -8.67 -3.91 -3.30
N ALA A 572 -7.80 -4.76 -2.76
CA ALA A 572 -7.59 -4.81 -1.31
C ALA A 572 -6.99 -3.50 -0.77
N LEU A 573 -6.05 -2.92 -1.53
CA LEU A 573 -5.48 -1.61 -1.24
C LEU A 573 -6.56 -0.52 -1.23
N ARG A 574 -7.49 -0.56 -2.19
CA ARG A 574 -8.64 0.37 -2.26
C ARG A 574 -9.50 0.26 -1.01
N SER A 575 -9.86 -0.95 -0.63
CA SER A 575 -10.73 -1.21 0.51
C SER A 575 -10.09 -0.75 1.82
N ARG A 576 -8.82 -1.11 2.06
CA ARG A 576 -8.10 -0.77 3.29
C ARG A 576 -7.86 0.73 3.43
N VAL A 577 -7.35 1.39 2.38
CA VAL A 577 -7.12 2.85 2.43
C VAL A 577 -8.43 3.58 2.69
N ARG A 578 -9.55 3.17 2.07
CA ARG A 578 -10.87 3.74 2.37
C ARG A 578 -11.32 3.47 3.80
N GLN A 579 -11.08 2.28 4.34
CA GLN A 579 -11.41 1.93 5.72
C GLN A 579 -10.60 2.75 6.73
N TYR A 580 -9.30 2.95 6.51
CA TYR A 580 -8.45 3.79 7.36
C TYR A 580 -8.93 5.23 7.45
N LEU A 581 -9.42 5.76 6.32
CA LEU A 581 -9.92 7.14 6.27
C LEU A 581 -11.37 7.25 6.74
N ARG A 582 -12.13 6.15 6.77
CA ARG A 582 -13.54 6.12 7.14
C ARG A 582 -13.72 6.68 8.55
N ASN A 583 -14.54 7.72 8.67
CA ASN A 583 -14.86 8.46 9.89
C ASN A 583 -13.77 9.39 10.44
N LEU A 584 -12.55 9.36 9.90
CA LEU A 584 -11.48 10.32 10.26
C LEU A 584 -11.44 11.50 9.30
N TYR A 585 -11.66 11.23 8.01
CA TYR A 585 -11.65 12.22 6.95
C TYR A 585 -12.83 11.97 6.00
N GLU A 586 -13.33 13.04 5.39
CA GLU A 586 -14.40 12.93 4.39
C GLU A 586 -13.88 12.36 3.07
N GLN A 587 -12.59 12.56 2.78
CA GLN A 587 -11.88 12.10 1.60
C GLN A 587 -11.98 10.58 1.40
N LYS A 588 -12.51 10.17 0.25
CA LYS A 588 -12.69 8.77 -0.18
C LYS A 588 -11.81 8.48 -1.40
N PRO A 589 -10.62 7.90 -1.21
CA PRO A 589 -9.75 7.55 -2.32
C PRO A 589 -10.39 6.58 -3.29
N ARG A 590 -10.01 6.72 -4.55
CA ARG A 590 -10.37 5.81 -5.64
C ARG A 590 -9.14 5.10 -6.15
N ILE A 591 -9.29 3.81 -6.42
CA ILE A 591 -8.34 3.02 -7.20
C ILE A 591 -9.17 2.28 -8.24
N TYR A 592 -8.92 2.53 -9.51
CA TYR A 592 -9.71 1.98 -10.61
C TYR A 592 -8.85 1.74 -11.85
N VAL A 593 -9.34 0.90 -12.75
CA VAL A 593 -8.69 0.62 -14.03
C VAL A 593 -9.31 1.50 -15.10
N VAL A 594 -8.48 2.23 -15.83
CA VAL A 594 -8.89 3.07 -16.94
C VAL A 594 -8.81 2.26 -18.24
N ASN A 595 -9.87 2.34 -19.05
CA ASN A 595 -9.98 1.71 -20.37
C ASN A 595 -9.54 0.23 -20.41
N GLY A 596 -9.95 -0.56 -19.40
CA GLY A 596 -9.40 -1.89 -19.18
C GLY A 596 -10.31 -2.90 -18.49
N GLU A 597 -9.74 -4.09 -18.29
CA GLU A 597 -10.38 -5.22 -17.62
C GLU A 597 -10.32 -5.02 -16.10
N GLU A 598 -11.48 -5.05 -15.43
CA GLU A 598 -11.57 -4.95 -13.96
C GLU A 598 -10.77 -6.06 -13.25
N ALA A 599 -10.48 -7.16 -13.94
CA ALA A 599 -9.57 -8.22 -13.47
C ALA A 599 -8.21 -7.66 -13.02
N LEU A 600 -7.72 -6.57 -13.63
CA LEU A 600 -6.47 -5.93 -13.23
C LEU A 600 -6.51 -5.37 -11.81
N LEU A 601 -7.69 -5.04 -11.25
CA LEU A 601 -7.81 -4.65 -9.84
C LEU A 601 -7.45 -5.77 -8.87
N TYR A 602 -7.54 -7.03 -9.31
CA TYR A 602 -7.21 -8.21 -8.51
C TYR A 602 -5.77 -8.67 -8.71
N SER A 603 -4.99 -7.97 -9.56
CA SER A 603 -3.55 -8.14 -9.64
C SER A 603 -2.87 -7.50 -8.42
N LEU A 604 -1.70 -8.03 -8.04
CA LEU A 604 -0.88 -7.42 -7.00
C LEU A 604 -0.40 -6.03 -7.41
N PHE A 605 -0.20 -5.18 -6.42
CA PHE A 605 0.41 -3.88 -6.57
C PHE A 605 1.74 -3.98 -7.34
N LEU A 606 1.94 -3.08 -8.32
CA LEU A 606 3.03 -3.09 -9.29
C LEU A 606 3.17 -4.38 -10.11
N ASN A 607 2.06 -5.12 -10.27
CA ASN A 607 2.03 -6.39 -11.00
C ASN A 607 3.13 -7.36 -10.54
N ARG A 608 3.36 -7.38 -9.21
CA ARG A 608 4.22 -8.37 -8.54
C ARG A 608 3.71 -9.75 -8.90
N GLY A 609 4.59 -10.59 -9.43
CA GLY A 609 4.18 -11.88 -9.98
C GLY A 609 3.48 -12.73 -8.92
N VAL A 610 2.19 -12.98 -9.10
CA VAL A 610 1.55 -14.17 -8.56
C VAL A 610 1.83 -15.28 -9.56
N GLY A 611 2.24 -16.45 -9.08
CA GLY A 611 2.41 -17.63 -9.93
C GLY A 611 1.16 -17.86 -10.80
N LYS A 612 1.34 -18.62 -11.89
CA LYS A 612 0.35 -18.93 -12.95
C LYS A 612 -1.04 -19.45 -12.52
N ASP A 613 -1.39 -19.42 -11.24
CA ASP A 613 -2.73 -19.70 -10.75
C ASP A 613 -3.59 -18.43 -10.78
N SER A 614 -4.39 -18.33 -11.85
CA SER A 614 -5.44 -17.33 -12.11
C SER A 614 -6.58 -17.25 -11.07
N ALA A 615 -6.40 -17.81 -9.86
CA ALA A 615 -7.41 -17.73 -8.83
C ALA A 615 -7.36 -16.33 -8.19
N ALA A 616 -8.44 -15.56 -8.36
CA ALA A 616 -8.63 -14.32 -7.63
C ALA A 616 -8.58 -14.63 -6.12
N PHE A 617 -7.64 -14.00 -5.42
CA PHE A 617 -7.50 -14.09 -3.99
C PHE A 617 -7.87 -12.75 -3.35
N ALA A 618 -8.36 -12.80 -2.13
CA ALA A 618 -8.62 -11.64 -1.32
C ALA A 618 -8.20 -11.88 0.12
N ASP A 619 -8.06 -10.79 0.86
CA ASP A 619 -7.58 -10.84 2.23
C ASP A 619 -8.62 -11.45 3.16
N VAL A 620 -8.16 -12.38 3.98
CA VAL A 620 -8.85 -12.92 5.14
C VAL A 620 -8.24 -12.32 6.39
N LEU A 621 -9.04 -11.59 7.15
CA LEU A 621 -8.61 -10.83 8.32
C LEU A 621 -9.56 -11.06 9.50
N TYR A 622 -9.07 -10.89 10.71
CA TYR A 622 -9.90 -11.01 11.91
C TYR A 622 -10.36 -9.63 12.40
N ASN A 623 -11.66 -9.50 12.65
CA ASN A 623 -12.26 -8.34 13.27
C ASN A 623 -12.71 -8.72 14.70
N ASN A 624 -12.29 -7.92 15.70
CA ASN A 624 -12.54 -8.22 17.11
C ASN A 624 -14.03 -8.25 17.52
N GLU A 625 -14.91 -7.63 16.74
CA GLU A 625 -16.35 -7.59 17.01
C GLU A 625 -17.10 -8.70 16.28
N THR A 626 -16.71 -9.00 15.04
CA THR A 626 -17.48 -9.87 14.13
C THR A 626 -16.77 -11.18 13.74
N GLY A 627 -15.52 -11.36 14.14
CA GLY A 627 -14.71 -12.53 13.81
C GLY A 627 -13.99 -12.44 12.45
N TRP A 628 -13.65 -13.60 11.87
CA TRP A 628 -12.96 -13.71 10.59
C TRP A 628 -13.80 -13.21 9.42
N GLN A 629 -13.17 -12.48 8.51
CA GLN A 629 -13.81 -11.88 7.35
C GLN A 629 -12.96 -12.07 6.10
N LEU A 630 -13.59 -12.39 4.98
CA LEU A 630 -13.03 -12.24 3.64
C LEU A 630 -13.40 -10.85 3.11
N SER A 631 -12.44 -10.16 2.51
CA SER A 631 -12.61 -8.81 1.92
C SER A 631 -13.37 -8.80 0.59
N LEU A 632 -14.28 -9.76 0.40
CA LEU A 632 -15.19 -9.89 -0.74
C LEU A 632 -16.59 -10.18 -0.21
N GLY A 633 -17.61 -9.65 -0.88
CA GLY A 633 -19.01 -9.69 -0.44
C GLY A 633 -19.95 -9.87 -1.63
N ALA A 634 -21.24 -9.63 -1.44
CA ALA A 634 -22.26 -9.81 -2.47
C ALA A 634 -21.96 -9.03 -3.76
N ILE A 635 -21.44 -7.80 -3.66
CA ILE A 635 -21.07 -6.98 -4.83
C ILE A 635 -19.89 -7.58 -5.62
N HIS A 636 -19.09 -8.42 -4.97
CA HIS A 636 -17.96 -9.12 -5.57
C HIS A 636 -18.36 -10.52 -6.09
N GLY A 637 -19.64 -10.82 -6.11
CA GLY A 637 -20.18 -12.06 -6.66
C GLY A 637 -20.20 -13.25 -5.71
N LEU A 638 -20.04 -13.02 -4.39
CA LEU A 638 -20.27 -14.07 -3.40
C LEU A 638 -21.77 -14.25 -3.20
N GLY A 639 -22.23 -15.50 -3.24
CA GLY A 639 -23.64 -15.87 -3.06
C GLY A 639 -23.79 -17.19 -2.31
N GLU A 640 -25.03 -17.67 -2.16
CA GLU A 640 -25.32 -18.93 -1.46
C GLU A 640 -24.62 -20.16 -2.08
N ASP A 641 -24.28 -20.07 -3.37
CA ASP A 641 -23.53 -21.09 -4.10
C ASP A 641 -22.03 -21.10 -3.78
N THR A 642 -21.50 -20.07 -3.11
CA THR A 642 -20.12 -20.03 -2.65
C THR A 642 -19.95 -20.97 -1.46
N LYS A 643 -19.63 -22.24 -1.76
CA LYS A 643 -19.66 -23.29 -0.72
C LYS A 643 -18.45 -23.26 0.22
N LYS A 644 -17.27 -22.89 -0.28
CA LYS A 644 -16.00 -22.94 0.47
C LYS A 644 -15.03 -21.87 0.00
N ILE A 645 -14.26 -21.32 0.93
CA ILE A 645 -13.14 -20.41 0.67
C ILE A 645 -11.87 -21.10 1.19
N ARG A 646 -10.82 -21.14 0.37
CA ARG A 646 -9.52 -21.70 0.81
C ARG A 646 -8.70 -20.56 1.40
N VAL A 647 -8.39 -20.66 2.69
CA VAL A 647 -7.55 -19.70 3.41
C VAL A 647 -6.16 -20.28 3.51
N LEU A 648 -5.19 -19.63 2.88
CA LEU A 648 -3.80 -20.06 2.82
C LEU A 648 -2.98 -19.34 3.88
N ASP A 649 -2.36 -20.11 4.76
CA ASP A 649 -1.28 -19.66 5.63
C ASP A 649 0.07 -20.01 4.99
N VAL A 650 0.63 -19.02 4.30
CA VAL A 650 1.91 -19.11 3.60
C VAL A 650 3.07 -19.29 4.58
N GLU A 651 2.92 -18.78 5.81
CA GLU A 651 3.96 -18.85 6.84
C GLU A 651 4.00 -20.22 7.52
N ALA A 652 2.85 -20.89 7.65
CA ALA A 652 2.72 -22.28 8.07
C ALA A 652 3.00 -23.28 6.93
N GLY A 653 3.89 -22.96 6.00
CA GLY A 653 4.31 -23.86 4.91
C GLY A 653 3.23 -24.09 3.85
N ASN A 654 2.47 -23.04 3.51
CA ASN A 654 1.32 -23.11 2.59
C ASN A 654 0.21 -24.04 3.10
N THR A 655 -0.03 -24.05 4.41
CA THR A 655 -1.14 -24.82 4.97
C THR A 655 -2.46 -24.19 4.52
N GLU A 656 -3.32 -24.99 3.90
CA GLU A 656 -4.63 -24.56 3.44
C GLU A 656 -5.72 -24.96 4.44
N TYR A 657 -6.56 -23.99 4.80
CA TYR A 657 -7.74 -24.18 5.61
C TYR A 657 -8.99 -23.95 4.76
N SER A 658 -9.97 -24.84 4.86
CA SER A 658 -11.26 -24.63 4.22
C SER A 658 -12.19 -23.87 5.18
N ALA A 659 -12.45 -22.60 4.88
CA ALA A 659 -13.42 -21.79 5.59
C ALA A 659 -14.83 -22.01 5.01
N LYS A 660 -15.81 -22.12 5.91
CA LYS A 660 -17.23 -22.05 5.54
C LYS A 660 -17.63 -20.59 5.39
N VAL A 661 -18.45 -20.32 4.38
CA VAL A 661 -19.06 -19.01 4.18
C VAL A 661 -20.14 -18.79 5.24
N GLY A 662 -19.96 -17.73 6.03
CA GLY A 662 -20.94 -17.23 6.98
C GLY A 662 -21.86 -16.19 6.34
N GLU A 663 -22.20 -15.14 7.08
CA GLU A 663 -23.04 -14.07 6.55
C GLU A 663 -22.30 -13.26 5.48
N ILE A 664 -22.90 -13.15 4.28
CA ILE A 664 -22.40 -12.35 3.17
C ILE A 664 -22.96 -10.93 3.32
N LYS A 665 -22.07 -9.95 3.49
CA LYS A 665 -22.40 -8.52 3.48
C LYS A 665 -22.15 -7.95 2.09
N THR A 666 -22.44 -6.67 1.89
CA THR A 666 -22.30 -6.03 0.58
C THR A 666 -20.87 -6.13 0.03
N ASP A 667 -19.86 -5.80 0.84
CA ASP A 667 -18.45 -5.68 0.42
C ASP A 667 -17.50 -6.67 1.12
N TYR A 668 -17.96 -7.38 2.15
CA TYR A 668 -17.19 -8.43 2.86
C TYR A 668 -18.07 -9.63 3.23
N THR A 669 -17.44 -10.74 3.63
CA THR A 669 -18.14 -11.97 4.02
C THR A 669 -17.55 -12.52 5.30
N LEU A 670 -18.39 -12.85 6.29
CA LEU A 670 -17.94 -13.51 7.51
C LEU A 670 -17.53 -14.95 7.21
N LEU A 671 -16.47 -15.42 7.85
CA LEU A 671 -15.94 -16.78 7.69
C LEU A 671 -16.03 -17.57 8.98
N ASP A 672 -16.48 -18.81 8.87
CA ASP A 672 -16.38 -19.81 9.92
C ASP A 672 -15.21 -20.75 9.59
N LEU A 673 -14.10 -20.54 10.29
CA LEU A 673 -12.88 -21.33 10.17
C LEU A 673 -12.92 -22.49 11.17
N PRO A 674 -12.46 -23.70 10.78
CA PRO A 674 -12.47 -24.84 11.68
C PRO A 674 -11.58 -24.58 12.91
N GLN A 675 -11.93 -25.12 14.07
CA GLN A 675 -11.13 -24.95 15.32
C GLN A 675 -9.68 -25.44 15.19
N SER A 676 -9.38 -26.27 14.19
CA SER A 676 -8.01 -26.68 13.85
C SER A 676 -7.20 -25.60 13.14
N ALA A 677 -7.85 -24.59 12.55
CA ALA A 677 -7.23 -23.42 11.96
C ALA A 677 -6.79 -22.48 13.09
N LYS A 678 -5.59 -22.71 13.62
CA LYS A 678 -4.93 -21.86 14.63
C LYS A 678 -4.35 -20.61 13.96
N LEU A 679 -5.18 -19.87 13.25
CA LEU A 679 -4.78 -18.61 12.60
C LEU A 679 -4.61 -17.53 13.66
N ASP A 680 -3.58 -16.70 13.48
CA ASP A 680 -3.27 -15.54 14.30
C ASP A 680 -4.19 -14.38 13.91
N GLU A 681 -5.03 -13.96 14.84
CA GLU A 681 -6.01 -12.87 14.68
C GLU A 681 -5.36 -11.52 14.30
N ALA A 682 -4.06 -11.33 14.55
CA ALA A 682 -3.34 -10.12 14.14
C ALA A 682 -2.84 -10.14 12.69
N LYS A 683 -2.98 -11.27 11.97
CA LYS A 683 -2.45 -11.47 10.63
C LYS A 683 -3.51 -11.41 9.54
N VAL A 684 -3.03 -11.16 8.32
CA VAL A 684 -3.82 -11.27 7.10
C VAL A 684 -3.43 -12.53 6.36
N TYR A 685 -4.42 -13.28 5.92
CA TYR A 685 -4.28 -14.52 5.16
C TYR A 685 -4.81 -14.36 3.74
N LYS A 686 -4.33 -15.19 2.82
CA LYS A 686 -4.82 -15.20 1.42
C LYS A 686 -6.03 -16.12 1.32
N GLY A 687 -7.21 -15.57 1.07
CA GLY A 687 -8.43 -16.29 0.78
C GLY A 687 -8.64 -16.46 -0.72
N TYR A 688 -8.59 -17.69 -1.21
CA TYR A 688 -8.93 -18.04 -2.57
C TYR A 688 -10.42 -18.35 -2.67
N VAL A 689 -11.09 -17.60 -3.54
CA VAL A 689 -12.50 -17.83 -3.87
C VAL A 689 -12.57 -18.52 -5.22
N GLU A 690 -13.09 -19.73 -5.22
CA GLU A 690 -13.38 -20.43 -6.47
C GLU A 690 -14.48 -19.67 -7.22
N ASN A 691 -14.26 -19.41 -8.51
CA ASN A 691 -15.26 -18.80 -9.40
C ASN A 691 -15.72 -17.39 -8.99
N LEU A 692 -14.82 -16.59 -8.41
CA LEU A 692 -15.11 -15.18 -8.07
C LEU A 692 -15.59 -14.41 -9.31
N LEU A 693 -16.69 -13.66 -9.16
CA LEU A 693 -17.35 -12.88 -10.24
C LEU A 693 -17.83 -13.70 -11.46
N ALA A 694 -17.87 -15.03 -11.37
CA ALA A 694 -18.32 -15.87 -12.47
C ALA A 694 -19.15 -17.05 -11.96
N GLY A 695 -20.48 -16.93 -12.05
CA GLY A 695 -21.39 -18.05 -11.86
C GLY A 695 -21.08 -19.15 -12.89
N SER A 696 -21.17 -20.42 -12.49
CA SER A 696 -20.89 -21.51 -13.43
C SER A 696 -22.01 -21.64 -14.47
N ILE A 697 -21.67 -21.69 -15.75
CA ILE A 697 -22.62 -22.02 -16.82
C ILE A 697 -22.54 -23.50 -17.16
N ARG A 698 -23.71 -24.08 -17.45
CA ARG A 698 -23.81 -25.45 -17.93
C ARG A 698 -23.86 -25.46 -19.44
N ILE A 699 -22.97 -26.22 -20.06
CA ILE A 699 -22.86 -26.34 -21.51
C ILE A 699 -22.89 -27.81 -21.94
N LYS A 700 -23.38 -28.06 -23.15
CA LYS A 700 -23.07 -29.30 -23.88
C LYS A 700 -22.24 -29.00 -25.12
N VAL A 701 -21.49 -29.98 -25.62
CA VAL A 701 -20.71 -29.87 -26.86
C VAL A 701 -21.29 -30.81 -27.90
N GLU A 702 -21.81 -30.24 -28.98
CA GLU A 702 -22.32 -31.01 -30.11
C GLU A 702 -21.30 -31.01 -31.25
N ASN A 703 -21.01 -32.21 -31.77
CA ASN A 703 -20.11 -32.39 -32.90
C ASN A 703 -20.88 -33.01 -34.07
N ALA A 704 -21.00 -32.26 -35.16
CA ALA A 704 -21.60 -32.70 -36.41
C ALA A 704 -20.58 -32.44 -37.55
N ASP A 705 -19.80 -33.45 -37.92
CA ASP A 705 -18.72 -33.35 -38.93
C ASP A 705 -17.54 -32.43 -38.59
N GLY A 706 -17.31 -32.16 -37.31
CA GLY A 706 -16.10 -31.49 -36.82
C GLY A 706 -14.86 -32.40 -36.84
N LEU A 707 -13.71 -31.86 -37.24
CA LEU A 707 -12.47 -32.63 -37.31
C LEU A 707 -12.04 -33.14 -35.91
N PRO A 708 -11.56 -34.40 -35.79
CA PRO A 708 -11.14 -34.96 -34.50
C PRO A 708 -10.08 -34.11 -33.78
N LYS A 709 -9.17 -33.47 -34.53
CA LYS A 709 -8.12 -32.60 -33.99
C LYS A 709 -8.68 -31.33 -33.34
N THR A 710 -9.70 -30.71 -33.93
CA THR A 710 -10.31 -29.49 -33.39
C THR A 710 -11.26 -29.83 -32.26
N GLN A 711 -11.99 -30.95 -32.35
CA GLN A 711 -12.80 -31.47 -31.26
C GLN A 711 -11.96 -31.75 -30.02
N LYS A 712 -10.83 -32.45 -30.16
CA LYS A 712 -9.91 -32.71 -29.06
C LYS A 712 -9.38 -31.42 -28.44
N ALA A 713 -8.90 -30.48 -29.27
CA ALA A 713 -8.40 -29.19 -28.77
C ALA A 713 -9.47 -28.41 -28.00
N LEU A 714 -10.72 -28.42 -28.45
CA LEU A 714 -11.84 -27.80 -27.75
C LEU A 714 -12.11 -28.48 -26.40
N MET A 715 -12.17 -29.81 -26.37
CA MET A 715 -12.41 -30.56 -25.12
C MET A 715 -11.25 -30.42 -24.11
N ASP A 716 -10.00 -30.43 -24.58
CA ASP A 716 -8.81 -30.21 -23.75
C ASP A 716 -8.87 -28.81 -23.13
N ALA A 717 -9.25 -27.79 -23.89
CA ALA A 717 -9.38 -26.41 -23.39
C ALA A 717 -10.57 -26.25 -22.43
N LEU A 718 -11.72 -26.88 -22.69
CA LEU A 718 -12.89 -26.79 -21.81
C LEU A 718 -12.68 -27.52 -20.48
N THR A 719 -11.82 -28.54 -20.45
CA THR A 719 -11.49 -29.30 -19.23
C THR A 719 -10.20 -28.87 -18.56
N GLU A 720 -9.52 -27.86 -19.09
CA GLU A 720 -8.28 -27.31 -18.54
C GLU A 720 -8.49 -26.73 -17.13
N LYS A 721 -7.52 -26.99 -16.24
CA LYS A 721 -7.49 -26.47 -14.88
C LYS A 721 -7.49 -24.93 -14.94
N GLY A 722 -8.52 -24.29 -14.37
CA GLY A 722 -8.75 -22.84 -14.47
C GLY A 722 -9.99 -22.42 -15.27
N ASN A 723 -10.72 -23.36 -15.89
CA ASN A 723 -11.99 -23.09 -16.60
C ASN A 723 -13.23 -23.60 -15.85
N GLU A 724 -13.18 -23.64 -14.52
CA GLU A 724 -14.21 -24.23 -13.63
C GLU A 724 -15.59 -23.55 -13.71
N VAL A 725 -15.65 -22.34 -14.27
CA VAL A 725 -16.88 -21.59 -14.58
C VAL A 725 -17.68 -22.21 -15.72
N ILE A 726 -17.09 -23.13 -16.49
CA ILE A 726 -17.73 -23.85 -17.59
C ILE A 726 -17.92 -25.31 -17.17
N LYS A 727 -19.18 -25.74 -17.00
CA LYS A 727 -19.53 -27.10 -16.61
C LYS A 727 -20.12 -27.86 -17.79
N LEU A 728 -19.49 -28.95 -18.19
CA LEU A 728 -20.06 -29.89 -19.16
C LEU A 728 -21.23 -30.65 -18.52
N ASP A 729 -22.44 -30.47 -19.05
CA ASP A 729 -23.67 -31.12 -18.59
C ASP A 729 -24.52 -31.51 -19.81
N GLU A 730 -24.53 -32.81 -20.12
CA GLU A 730 -25.31 -33.37 -21.22
C GLU A 730 -26.82 -33.45 -20.92
N LYS A 731 -27.23 -33.37 -19.65
CA LYS A 731 -28.63 -33.56 -19.23
C LYS A 731 -29.37 -32.24 -19.17
N GLU A 732 -28.75 -31.23 -18.57
CA GLU A 732 -29.37 -29.91 -18.35
C GLU A 732 -28.46 -28.74 -18.78
N PRO A 733 -28.03 -28.70 -20.05
CA PRO A 733 -27.24 -27.58 -20.55
C PRO A 733 -28.09 -26.31 -20.65
N ARG A 734 -27.50 -25.17 -20.31
CA ARG A 734 -28.06 -23.84 -20.61
C ARG A 734 -27.68 -23.40 -22.02
N TYR A 735 -26.46 -23.73 -22.45
CA TYR A 735 -25.90 -23.37 -23.74
C TYR A 735 -25.32 -24.58 -24.48
N THR A 736 -25.28 -24.51 -25.80
CA THR A 736 -24.67 -25.53 -26.65
C THR A 736 -23.51 -24.93 -27.43
N VAL A 737 -22.34 -25.56 -27.34
CA VAL A 737 -21.18 -25.27 -28.18
C VAL A 737 -21.19 -26.25 -29.36
N HIS A 738 -21.33 -25.71 -30.55
CA HIS A 738 -21.37 -26.49 -31.79
C HIS A 738 -19.98 -26.53 -32.42
N ASN A 739 -19.49 -27.72 -32.75
CA ASN A 739 -18.41 -27.95 -33.70
C ASN A 739 -19.02 -28.62 -34.94
N ASN A 740 -19.51 -27.80 -35.86
CA ASN A 740 -20.31 -28.26 -36.99
C ASN A 740 -19.68 -27.83 -38.31
N ALA A 741 -19.44 -28.77 -39.23
CA ALA A 741 -18.91 -28.53 -40.58
C ALA A 741 -17.65 -27.61 -40.62
N GLY A 742 -16.77 -27.72 -39.62
CA GLY A 742 -15.57 -26.90 -39.51
C GLY A 742 -15.79 -25.47 -39.00
N GLN A 743 -16.90 -25.21 -38.31
CA GLN A 743 -17.20 -23.95 -37.61
C GLN A 743 -17.45 -24.20 -36.12
N PHE A 744 -17.10 -23.22 -35.29
CA PHE A 744 -17.53 -23.11 -33.91
C PHE A 744 -18.58 -22.01 -33.74
N TYR A 745 -19.64 -22.30 -32.99
CA TYR A 745 -20.62 -21.29 -32.55
C TYR A 745 -21.35 -21.74 -31.27
N ILE A 746 -21.96 -20.78 -30.58
CA ILE A 746 -22.63 -20.98 -29.29
C ILE A 746 -24.11 -20.61 -29.43
N THR A 747 -25.00 -21.42 -28.89
CA THR A 747 -26.46 -21.20 -28.90
C THR A 747 -27.07 -21.40 -27.52
N GLU A 748 -28.24 -20.84 -27.28
CA GLU A 748 -29.06 -21.20 -26.12
C GLU A 748 -29.66 -22.59 -26.36
N GLN A 749 -29.79 -23.39 -25.29
CA GLN A 749 -30.36 -24.73 -25.39
C GLN A 749 -31.76 -24.71 -26.03
N GLY A 750 -31.96 -25.52 -27.08
CA GLY A 750 -33.22 -25.59 -27.82
C GLY A 750 -33.38 -24.49 -28.88
N ASN A 751 -32.35 -23.68 -29.13
CA ASN A 751 -32.33 -22.66 -30.18
C ASN A 751 -31.09 -22.81 -31.08
N ASP A 752 -30.89 -24.03 -31.59
CA ASP A 752 -29.66 -24.47 -32.27
C ASP A 752 -29.32 -23.67 -33.54
N PHE A 753 -30.27 -22.91 -34.05
CA PHE A 753 -30.11 -22.09 -35.25
C PHE A 753 -29.94 -20.59 -34.97
N ARG A 754 -29.86 -20.17 -33.70
CA ARG A 754 -29.68 -18.77 -33.31
C ARG A 754 -28.36 -18.57 -32.57
N PRO A 755 -27.26 -18.32 -33.31
CA PRO A 755 -25.96 -18.06 -32.70
C PRO A 755 -26.00 -16.85 -31.77
N LEU A 756 -25.42 -17.01 -30.59
CA LEU A 756 -25.27 -15.97 -29.57
C LEU A 756 -24.06 -15.06 -29.83
N ALA A 757 -23.05 -15.61 -30.53
CA ALA A 757 -21.83 -14.94 -30.92
C ALA A 757 -21.52 -15.19 -32.41
N MET A 758 -20.52 -14.47 -32.94
CA MET A 758 -20.04 -14.66 -34.31
C MET A 758 -19.55 -16.10 -34.50
N GLN A 759 -19.96 -16.73 -35.61
CA GLN A 759 -19.45 -18.05 -35.98
C GLN A 759 -18.00 -17.92 -36.44
N VAL A 760 -17.13 -18.83 -35.99
CA VAL A 760 -15.70 -18.80 -36.31
C VAL A 760 -15.24 -20.12 -36.90
N LYS A 761 -14.32 -20.07 -37.86
CA LYS A 761 -13.76 -21.28 -38.46
C LYS A 761 -13.02 -22.11 -37.41
N ALA A 762 -13.35 -23.39 -37.31
CA ALA A 762 -12.77 -24.30 -36.33
C ALA A 762 -11.26 -24.49 -36.58
N SER A 763 -10.46 -24.10 -35.59
CA SER A 763 -9.00 -24.19 -35.58
C SER A 763 -8.51 -24.23 -34.13
N LYS A 764 -7.23 -24.59 -33.90
CA LYS A 764 -6.64 -24.48 -32.55
C LYS A 764 -6.66 -23.04 -32.01
N GLN A 765 -6.47 -22.06 -32.89
CA GLN A 765 -6.44 -20.64 -32.53
C GLN A 765 -7.83 -20.12 -32.11
N SER A 766 -8.89 -20.58 -32.78
CA SER A 766 -10.26 -20.18 -32.48
C SER A 766 -10.84 -20.83 -31.23
N VAL A 767 -10.24 -21.91 -30.70
CA VAL A 767 -10.68 -22.53 -29.44
C VAL A 767 -10.59 -21.54 -28.28
N ALA A 768 -9.49 -20.79 -28.18
CA ALA A 768 -9.32 -19.78 -27.15
C ALA A 768 -10.43 -18.72 -27.19
N PHE A 769 -10.82 -18.29 -28.40
CA PHE A 769 -11.94 -17.36 -28.58
C PHE A 769 -13.28 -17.93 -28.10
N VAL A 770 -13.57 -19.21 -28.36
CA VAL A 770 -14.80 -19.88 -27.90
C VAL A 770 -14.84 -19.96 -26.37
N VAL A 771 -13.73 -20.37 -25.75
CA VAL A 771 -13.61 -20.43 -24.29
C VAL A 771 -13.81 -19.05 -23.67
N GLU A 772 -13.23 -18.01 -24.26
CA GLU A 772 -13.38 -16.64 -23.77
C GLU A 772 -14.83 -16.13 -23.89
N CYS A 773 -15.51 -16.46 -24.99
CA CYS A 773 -16.94 -16.15 -25.13
C CYS A 773 -17.76 -16.80 -24.01
N LEU A 774 -17.48 -18.06 -23.67
CA LEU A 774 -18.16 -18.79 -22.60
C LEU A 774 -17.90 -18.17 -21.22
N LYS A 775 -16.66 -17.76 -20.93
CA LYS A 775 -16.33 -17.04 -19.69
C LYS A 775 -17.10 -15.73 -19.57
N ARG A 776 -17.21 -14.97 -20.66
CA ARG A 776 -17.98 -13.72 -20.69
C ARG A 776 -19.47 -13.95 -20.51
N ILE A 777 -20.03 -15.00 -21.10
CA ILE A 777 -21.42 -15.42 -20.88
C ILE A 777 -21.63 -15.77 -19.40
N ALA A 778 -20.69 -16.48 -18.77
CA ALA A 778 -20.75 -16.85 -17.36
C ALA A 778 -20.77 -15.64 -16.41
N GLN A 779 -19.88 -14.66 -16.64
CA GLN A 779 -19.88 -13.39 -15.89
C GLN A 779 -21.19 -12.61 -16.08
N TRP A 780 -21.70 -12.58 -17.31
CA TRP A 780 -22.95 -11.86 -17.60
C TRP A 780 -24.17 -12.52 -16.94
N GLU A 781 -24.30 -13.85 -16.98
CA GLU A 781 -25.38 -14.58 -16.30
C GLU A 781 -25.30 -14.39 -14.79
N HIS A 782 -24.09 -14.32 -14.25
CA HIS A 782 -23.87 -14.00 -12.85
C HIS A 782 -24.36 -12.60 -12.47
N LEU A 783 -23.98 -11.57 -13.24
CA LEU A 783 -24.48 -10.21 -13.03
C LEU A 783 -26.01 -10.13 -13.16
N LYS A 784 -26.59 -10.89 -14.09
CA LYS A 784 -28.05 -10.97 -14.26
C LYS A 784 -28.75 -11.63 -13.07
N GLY A 785 -28.13 -12.63 -12.47
CA GLY A 785 -28.64 -13.33 -11.29
C GLY A 785 -28.32 -12.66 -9.96
N LEU A 786 -27.61 -11.53 -9.98
CA LEU A 786 -27.14 -10.85 -8.77
C LEU A 786 -28.33 -10.22 -8.05
N ALA A 787 -28.67 -10.77 -6.89
CA ALA A 787 -29.77 -10.32 -6.04
C ALA A 787 -29.35 -10.37 -4.57
N ASN A 788 -29.83 -9.42 -3.76
CA ASN A 788 -29.63 -9.45 -2.31
C ASN A 788 -30.55 -10.53 -1.70
N SER A 789 -30.00 -11.43 -0.89
CA SER A 789 -30.78 -12.37 -0.07
C SER A 789 -30.86 -11.90 1.40
N GLY A 790 -31.89 -12.36 2.12
CA GLY A 790 -32.04 -12.10 3.56
C GLY A 790 -32.52 -10.69 3.94
N ALA A 791 -32.03 -10.19 5.08
CA ALA A 791 -32.53 -8.97 5.74
C ALA A 791 -32.21 -7.64 5.02
N ASN A 792 -31.35 -7.67 3.99
CA ASN A 792 -30.97 -6.49 3.19
C ASN A 792 -31.75 -6.39 1.86
N ASN A 793 -32.77 -7.22 1.68
CA ASN A 793 -33.61 -7.17 0.48
C ASN A 793 -34.68 -6.08 0.61
N LEU A 794 -34.86 -5.31 -0.44
CA LEU A 794 -36.06 -4.50 -0.62
C LEU A 794 -37.21 -5.45 -1.01
N ALA A 795 -38.41 -5.20 -0.50
CA ALA A 795 -39.62 -6.01 -0.73
C ALA A 795 -40.03 -6.12 -2.22
N GLY A 796 -39.44 -5.29 -3.09
CA GLY A 796 -39.52 -5.35 -4.55
C GLY A 796 -40.46 -4.33 -5.17
N ASP A 797 -41.27 -3.61 -4.39
CA ASP A 797 -42.21 -2.57 -4.83
C ASP A 797 -41.77 -1.14 -4.43
N GLU A 798 -40.64 -1.00 -3.75
CA GLU A 798 -40.04 0.26 -3.31
C GLU A 798 -39.54 1.15 -4.45
N ILE A 799 -39.17 0.57 -5.59
CA ILE A 799 -38.84 1.30 -6.81
C ILE A 799 -39.88 0.97 -7.87
N GLU A 800 -40.63 1.98 -8.30
CA GLU A 800 -41.53 1.81 -9.45
C GLU A 800 -40.75 1.99 -10.75
N VAL A 801 -40.86 0.99 -11.63
CA VAL A 801 -40.35 1.04 -12.99
C VAL A 801 -41.50 1.26 -13.96
N LYS A 802 -41.52 2.43 -14.62
CA LYS A 802 -42.47 2.75 -15.69
C LYS A 802 -41.77 2.60 -17.04
N ILE A 803 -42.39 1.84 -17.94
CA ILE A 803 -41.91 1.66 -19.31
C ILE A 803 -42.92 2.27 -20.28
N THR A 804 -42.42 3.04 -21.23
CA THR A 804 -43.23 3.72 -22.25
C THR A 804 -42.63 3.43 -23.62
N ALA A 805 -43.40 2.81 -24.52
CA ALA A 805 -43.02 2.64 -25.91
C ALA A 805 -43.14 3.97 -26.66
N ILE A 806 -42.14 4.30 -27.47
CA ILE A 806 -42.11 5.47 -28.32
C ILE A 806 -42.27 5.03 -29.77
N GLU A 807 -43.34 5.49 -30.41
CA GLU A 807 -43.67 5.16 -31.78
C GLU A 807 -44.03 6.43 -32.55
N ASN A 808 -43.22 6.80 -33.55
CA ASN A 808 -43.42 8.04 -34.32
C ASN A 808 -43.59 9.29 -33.43
N GLY A 809 -42.88 9.34 -32.29
CA GLY A 809 -43.00 10.40 -31.29
C GLY A 809 -44.18 10.27 -30.32
N LYS A 810 -45.12 9.34 -30.56
CA LYS A 810 -46.20 9.01 -29.62
C LYS A 810 -45.67 8.11 -28.51
N ARG A 811 -45.96 8.47 -27.26
CA ARG A 811 -45.59 7.74 -26.05
C ARG A 811 -46.79 6.92 -25.56
N THR A 812 -46.60 5.62 -25.40
CA THR A 812 -47.66 4.70 -24.95
C THR A 812 -47.14 3.85 -23.79
N PRO A 813 -47.76 3.88 -22.60
CA PRO A 813 -47.35 3.03 -21.47
C PRO A 813 -47.40 1.55 -21.84
N VAL A 814 -46.41 0.79 -21.36
CA VAL A 814 -46.33 -0.66 -21.54
C VAL A 814 -46.34 -1.33 -20.18
N SER A 815 -47.21 -2.32 -20.02
CA SER A 815 -47.33 -3.08 -18.78
C SER A 815 -46.22 -4.12 -18.68
N LEU A 816 -45.54 -4.15 -17.54
CA LEU A 816 -44.65 -5.24 -17.16
C LEU A 816 -45.48 -6.48 -16.80
N LYS A 817 -45.10 -7.64 -17.34
CA LYS A 817 -45.64 -8.94 -16.95
C LYS A 817 -44.48 -9.80 -16.46
N ASP A 818 -44.53 -10.19 -15.18
CA ASP A 818 -43.48 -10.98 -14.53
C ASP A 818 -42.07 -10.37 -14.69
N GLY A 819 -41.97 -9.03 -14.63
CA GLY A 819 -40.72 -8.28 -14.82
C GLY A 819 -40.22 -8.19 -16.27
N ALA A 820 -41.00 -8.70 -17.23
CA ALA A 820 -40.67 -8.65 -18.65
C ALA A 820 -41.63 -7.72 -19.43
N VAL A 821 -41.11 -7.13 -20.51
CA VAL A 821 -41.89 -6.40 -21.51
C VAL A 821 -41.57 -6.99 -22.88
N GLU A 822 -42.61 -7.32 -23.63
CA GLU A 822 -42.50 -7.68 -25.03
C GLU A 822 -42.39 -6.39 -25.87
N ILE A 823 -41.41 -6.34 -26.77
CA ILE A 823 -41.13 -5.17 -27.60
C ILE A 823 -41.29 -5.58 -29.06
N ASP A 824 -42.27 -4.98 -29.73
CA ASP A 824 -42.46 -5.14 -31.16
C ASP A 824 -41.44 -4.28 -31.93
N TYR A 825 -40.53 -4.95 -32.63
CA TYR A 825 -39.63 -4.28 -33.56
C TYR A 825 -40.38 -3.86 -34.81
N ARG A 826 -40.06 -2.67 -35.33
CA ARG A 826 -40.62 -2.16 -36.59
C ARG A 826 -39.53 -1.83 -37.58
N LYS A 827 -39.81 -2.10 -38.85
CA LYS A 827 -38.87 -1.79 -39.93
C LYS A 827 -38.89 -0.28 -40.19
N VAL A 828 -37.75 0.38 -39.96
CA VAL A 828 -37.50 1.79 -40.30
C VAL A 828 -36.27 1.83 -41.20
N GLY A 829 -36.49 2.10 -42.50
CA GLY A 829 -35.48 1.88 -43.53
C GLY A 829 -35.12 0.39 -43.65
N GLU A 830 -33.82 0.07 -43.61
CA GLU A 830 -33.30 -1.31 -43.66
C GLU A 830 -33.14 -1.96 -42.28
N ARG A 831 -33.60 -1.32 -41.20
CA ARG A 831 -33.37 -1.82 -39.83
C ARG A 831 -34.68 -2.02 -39.10
N TRP A 832 -34.75 -3.11 -38.36
CA TRP A 832 -35.80 -3.34 -37.38
C TRP A 832 -35.41 -2.68 -36.07
N GLN A 833 -36.23 -1.77 -35.56
CA GLN A 833 -35.96 -0.97 -34.38
C GLN A 833 -37.21 -0.73 -33.52
N ALA A 834 -36.97 -0.43 -32.25
CA ALA A 834 -37.97 0.02 -31.28
C ALA A 834 -37.33 1.09 -30.37
N GLU A 835 -38.14 1.94 -29.76
CA GLU A 835 -37.67 2.96 -28.80
C GLU A 835 -38.50 2.86 -27.52
N LEU A 836 -37.82 2.86 -26.37
CA LEU A 836 -38.47 2.88 -25.05
C LEU A 836 -37.98 4.08 -24.23
N GLU A 837 -38.85 4.58 -23.37
CA GLU A 837 -38.50 5.43 -22.25
C GLU A 837 -38.74 4.64 -20.96
N ILE A 838 -37.78 4.70 -20.04
CA ILE A 838 -37.83 3.99 -18.76
C ILE A 838 -37.64 5.01 -17.65
N GLU A 839 -38.52 5.00 -16.67
CA GLU A 839 -38.51 5.89 -15.51
C GLU A 839 -38.52 5.07 -14.22
N LEU A 840 -37.65 5.46 -13.29
CA LEU A 840 -37.53 4.89 -11.95
C LEU A 840 -38.06 5.89 -10.93
N THR A 841 -38.92 5.47 -10.01
CA THR A 841 -39.46 6.32 -8.94
C THR A 841 -39.24 5.69 -7.58
N ASN A 842 -38.68 6.45 -6.64
CA ASN A 842 -38.56 6.03 -5.25
C ASN A 842 -39.92 6.13 -4.53
N LYS A 843 -40.49 4.99 -4.14
CA LYS A 843 -41.75 4.90 -3.40
C LYS A 843 -41.57 4.77 -1.89
N THR A 844 -40.34 4.69 -1.39
CA THR A 844 -40.10 4.55 0.06
C THR A 844 -40.17 5.90 0.76
N GLU A 845 -40.25 5.86 2.09
CA GLU A 845 -40.11 7.05 2.94
C GLU A 845 -38.64 7.44 3.18
N THR A 846 -37.69 6.67 2.64
CA THR A 846 -36.25 6.88 2.82
C THR A 846 -35.59 7.27 1.50
N PRO A 847 -34.62 8.20 1.50
CA PRO A 847 -33.88 8.49 0.28
C PRO A 847 -33.03 7.28 -0.14
N LEU A 848 -32.95 7.04 -1.45
CA LEU A 848 -32.24 5.90 -2.04
C LEU A 848 -31.16 6.36 -3.03
N TYR A 849 -30.05 5.62 -3.09
CA TYR A 849 -29.09 5.72 -4.20
C TYR A 849 -29.44 4.66 -5.25
N CYS A 850 -29.74 5.11 -6.47
CA CYS A 850 -30.16 4.24 -7.56
C CYS A 850 -29.12 4.19 -8.67
N ALA A 851 -28.79 2.97 -9.11
CA ALA A 851 -27.98 2.69 -10.29
C ALA A 851 -28.79 1.79 -11.25
N ALA A 852 -28.60 1.94 -12.55
CA ALA A 852 -29.25 1.09 -13.55
C ALA A 852 -28.20 0.36 -14.38
N LEU A 853 -28.15 -0.97 -14.25
CA LEU A 853 -27.27 -1.83 -15.03
C LEU A 853 -28.00 -2.36 -16.26
N TYR A 854 -27.56 -1.92 -17.44
CA TYR A 854 -28.06 -2.44 -18.71
C TYR A 854 -27.24 -3.63 -19.16
N LEU A 855 -27.81 -4.81 -19.00
CA LEU A 855 -27.28 -6.06 -19.51
C LEU A 855 -27.77 -6.29 -20.93
N THR A 856 -26.87 -6.10 -21.88
CA THR A 856 -27.15 -6.16 -23.32
C THR A 856 -27.13 -7.60 -23.85
N TYR A 857 -27.78 -7.82 -24.99
CA TYR A 857 -27.88 -9.13 -25.66
C TYR A 857 -26.55 -9.66 -26.22
N ASN A 858 -25.48 -8.85 -26.26
CA ASN A 858 -24.14 -9.26 -26.71
C ASN A 858 -23.21 -9.55 -25.53
N PHE A 859 -23.78 -9.83 -24.35
CA PHE A 859 -23.06 -10.10 -23.12
C PHE A 859 -22.13 -8.94 -22.72
N SER A 860 -22.61 -7.70 -22.89
CA SER A 860 -21.98 -6.49 -22.32
C SER A 860 -22.87 -5.91 -21.22
N SER A 861 -22.24 -5.23 -20.26
CA SER A 861 -22.91 -4.50 -19.18
C SER A 861 -22.57 -3.01 -19.27
N LEU A 862 -23.54 -2.14 -18.95
CA LEU A 862 -23.37 -0.69 -18.95
C LEU A 862 -24.11 -0.10 -17.75
N ASN A 863 -23.49 0.81 -16.99
CA ASN A 863 -24.14 1.51 -15.88
C ASN A 863 -24.49 2.98 -16.19
N LYS A 864 -24.36 3.39 -17.45
CA LYS A 864 -24.48 4.78 -17.88
C LYS A 864 -25.90 5.19 -18.30
N LEU A 865 -26.90 4.36 -17.97
CA LEU A 865 -28.29 4.71 -18.25
C LEU A 865 -28.84 5.74 -17.27
N ILE A 866 -28.26 5.88 -16.07
CA ILE A 866 -28.56 7.01 -15.19
C ILE A 866 -27.51 8.10 -15.43
N PRO A 867 -27.89 9.38 -15.61
CA PRO A 867 -26.93 10.47 -15.67
C PRO A 867 -26.07 10.51 -14.39
N GLY A 868 -24.74 10.40 -14.54
CA GLY A 868 -23.81 10.25 -13.40
C GLY A 868 -23.67 8.82 -12.87
N ALA A 869 -24.23 7.80 -13.54
CA ALA A 869 -24.26 6.38 -13.20
C ALA A 869 -25.02 6.00 -11.91
N VAL A 870 -25.03 6.87 -10.91
CA VAL A 870 -25.78 6.75 -9.66
C VAL A 870 -26.54 8.05 -9.41
N LYS A 871 -27.81 7.95 -9.02
CA LYS A 871 -28.64 9.10 -8.64
C LYS A 871 -29.16 8.94 -7.22
N TYR A 872 -29.01 10.00 -6.43
CA TYR A 872 -29.69 10.14 -5.16
C TYR A 872 -31.16 10.54 -5.41
N LEU A 873 -32.10 9.71 -4.98
CA LEU A 873 -33.54 9.90 -5.14
C LEU A 873 -34.21 10.07 -3.78
N GLU A 874 -34.71 11.28 -3.53
CA GLU A 874 -35.57 11.57 -2.39
C GLU A 874 -36.90 10.81 -2.49
N PRO A 875 -37.60 10.56 -1.37
CA PRO A 875 -38.95 9.99 -1.36
C PRO A 875 -39.89 10.65 -2.38
N GLY A 876 -40.51 9.83 -3.24
CA GLY A 876 -41.45 10.28 -4.27
C GLY A 876 -40.83 10.90 -5.53
N THR A 877 -39.50 11.01 -5.62
CA THR A 877 -38.83 11.56 -6.80
C THR A 877 -38.52 10.49 -7.85
N SER A 878 -38.42 10.92 -9.11
CA SER A 878 -38.20 10.05 -10.26
C SER A 878 -36.97 10.45 -11.07
N VAL A 879 -36.38 9.48 -11.76
CA VAL A 879 -35.32 9.67 -12.75
C VAL A 879 -35.63 8.88 -14.01
N LYS A 880 -35.43 9.51 -15.18
CA LYS A 880 -35.52 8.83 -16.47
C LYS A 880 -34.15 8.28 -16.85
N LEU A 881 -34.15 7.07 -17.39
CA LEU A 881 -32.95 6.49 -17.98
C LEU A 881 -32.64 7.21 -19.30
N GLU A 882 -31.35 7.47 -19.53
CA GLU A 882 -30.82 8.15 -20.69
C GLU A 882 -29.80 7.27 -21.43
N TYR A 883 -29.95 7.13 -22.75
CA TYR A 883 -28.95 6.54 -23.61
C TYR A 883 -28.34 7.63 -24.50
N LYS A 884 -27.05 7.95 -24.27
CA LYS A 884 -26.34 9.04 -24.97
C LYS A 884 -27.04 10.40 -24.83
N GLY A 885 -27.50 10.73 -23.61
CA GLY A 885 -28.16 12.00 -23.29
C GLY A 885 -29.59 12.14 -23.79
N LYS A 886 -30.25 11.02 -24.14
CA LYS A 886 -31.64 10.99 -24.60
C LYS A 886 -32.46 10.00 -23.79
N THR A 887 -33.66 10.38 -23.38
CA THR A 887 -34.59 9.49 -22.67
C THR A 887 -35.24 8.43 -23.57
N ALA A 888 -35.21 8.64 -24.88
CA ALA A 888 -35.59 7.64 -25.88
C ALA A 888 -34.42 6.67 -26.10
N ILE A 889 -34.54 5.48 -25.51
CA ILE A 889 -33.56 4.40 -25.58
C ILE A 889 -33.85 3.54 -26.81
N PRO A 890 -32.95 3.50 -27.81
CA PRO A 890 -33.17 2.74 -29.03
C PRO A 890 -32.76 1.26 -28.87
N PHE A 891 -33.59 0.36 -29.38
CA PHE A 891 -33.34 -1.07 -29.51
C PHE A 891 -33.34 -1.42 -31.01
N GLN A 892 -32.35 -2.21 -31.46
CA GLN A 892 -32.23 -2.62 -32.86
C GLN A 892 -32.07 -4.13 -32.97
N GLN A 893 -32.75 -4.74 -33.94
CA GLN A 893 -32.60 -6.16 -34.22
C GLN A 893 -31.23 -6.42 -34.87
N ARG A 894 -30.55 -7.46 -34.39
CA ARG A 894 -29.22 -7.90 -34.86
C ARG A 894 -29.22 -8.32 -36.33
N LYS A 895 -28.14 -8.01 -37.06
CA LYS A 895 -27.94 -8.51 -38.44
C LYS A 895 -27.84 -10.03 -38.49
N GLU A 896 -27.22 -10.62 -37.48
CA GLU A 896 -27.02 -12.07 -37.34
C GLU A 896 -28.36 -12.80 -37.14
N VAL A 897 -29.32 -12.14 -36.49
CA VAL A 897 -30.70 -12.62 -36.35
C VAL A 897 -31.50 -12.34 -37.62
N GLN A 898 -31.26 -11.22 -38.30
CA GLN A 898 -31.90 -10.90 -39.59
C GLN A 898 -31.57 -11.92 -40.69
N VAL A 899 -30.33 -12.44 -40.73
CA VAL A 899 -29.95 -13.50 -41.68
C VAL A 899 -30.73 -14.79 -41.43
N TYR A 900 -31.08 -15.08 -40.17
CA TYR A 900 -31.89 -16.23 -39.80
C TYR A 900 -33.39 -16.03 -40.09
N ASP A 901 -33.94 -14.87 -39.74
CA ASP A 901 -35.35 -14.55 -39.96
C ASP A 901 -35.70 -14.38 -41.45
N GLN A 902 -34.72 -14.09 -42.31
CA GLN A 902 -34.89 -14.07 -43.78
C GLN A 902 -34.86 -15.47 -44.42
N GLY A 903 -34.51 -16.51 -43.66
CA GLY A 903 -34.50 -17.92 -44.11
C GLY A 903 -35.75 -18.71 -43.71
N ARG A 904 -36.77 -18.07 -43.12
CA ARG A 904 -38.08 -18.66 -42.81
C ARG A 904 -39.15 -18.25 -43.81
#